data_AF-A0A2C6B3H9-F1
#
_entry.id   AF-A0A2C6B3H9-F1
#
_cell.length_a   1.000
_cell.length_b   1.000
_cell.length_c   1.000
_cell.angle_alpha   90.00
_cell.angle_beta   90.00
_cell.angle_gamma   90.00
#
_symmetry.space_group_name_H-M   'P 1'
#
loop_
_entity.id
_entity.type
_entity.pdbx_description
1 polymer ?
#
loop_
_entity_poly.entity_id
_entity_poly.type
_entity_poly.pdbx_seq_one_letter_code
_entity_poly.pdbx_strand_id
1 'polypeptide(L)'
;MSAENKKKIIDNLFDNQFNKDNFKEFVNTILNVKIDIDSEYKYVGIHKVFMNYIENYYIVSNYKDNEKNNILIMVVKIKDSIDDPVRARVKQREFIARHLRDKEKNGALVVFYNDKSKNWRISFIRLSYDFTSKGAEEKLTPAKRLSYVIGEGEASKTVKDQFFSLANMEESISLEQLEGLFALEKVTNEFFKEYKNKYLDIKETLIKDENFVKEALKHDIENPESFIEGFSKKLMGQIAFIYFLQKKGWLGIEIVPESLTFEEYNRIYERALDTEREVLNKVYFRKEKELYTLNKEELKKLDNKNESELLVGAFHNTEYFKEWGSGKKKFLRELFEKHKIEDKNNKKTFFEDYLEPLFYNNFSEDRGEKQYSAEFNCRLPFLNGGLFDPYGDYNWKETTFNLDDSLFSNDKDNGILDIFDRYNFTINENDNYETEVAVDPEMLGKVFENLLEVFDRKSKGAFYTPREIVRYMTNESIMNYLLSHLEEKGISKEDLEYLFNLGEFTKEYDEQIFEKDYITDKKELKKGIFGMPSNIISHSKEIDELLRKVKIADPACGSGAFPLGILNEIVRARNVLTFYINMIEILKEKDEKNYWSRLEKKQRSRTPYKLKLYAIQNSLYGVDIEPSAIDITKLRLWLSILVDSTNNDVRPLPNLDFNFMIGNSLIDEFEGMKLFDESLLDDKVLEKKLKKIKKAENMKLFRGIEDILKEIFIKQSLFFNENNSNKKKELKNDIEELENNLIKLTLTENGNHKKLEEIEKGRKERRKPYFLWKLEFAKVFKENGGFDIVIGNPPYIGEGKNKDVFLPVQQTSFGKKYYIGKMDFWYFFTSLGIELLKENGTLSYIAPNNWLTTAGGKKMRNHIMKETIIKEFIDFGDYMVFENASQQTMVFLLEKNKEKNIIKICFSKILFNKEVLVDLEKFLLKNKSDNYVYYISNIDRKKYIEDSNIVFLNNIIDTITSKIKLQENFKFLADEITNGIHPHHAIVTKKMLEQLKNNYKIGDGIFVLTDNEIKKLSLNENEKKLLKPLYESELLTKYTYKKDNHKYIIYTDSSFKDISQMKEYPILKKHLDNFKEVITSDNKPYGLHRARKEEFFIENKIVSLRKTSEPYFCYLDKPSYFMAEFYILKTDRINMKYLTGLLNSKLVAFWLRYMGKMQGSNYQIDKEPLMNIPIKIADENIENKIIDLVDEIIELKKLNKDTQDLEEKIDEMLYDLYGLTEDEKELIRNFK
;
A
#
# COMPACT_ATOMS: atom_id res chain seq x y z
N MET A 1 -21.30 -26.07 -32.60
CA MET A 1 -20.72 -25.05 -33.51
C MET A 1 -19.19 -25.10 -33.39
N SER A 2 -18.42 -24.90 -34.47
CA SER A 2 -16.96 -24.96 -34.40
C SER A 2 -16.36 -23.80 -33.59
N ALA A 3 -15.19 -23.99 -32.99
CA ALA A 3 -14.48 -22.96 -32.23
C ALA A 3 -14.18 -21.71 -33.08
N GLU A 4 -13.88 -21.92 -34.37
CA GLU A 4 -13.59 -20.84 -35.32
C GLU A 4 -14.83 -19.95 -35.61
N ASN A 5 -16.03 -20.53 -35.67
CA ASN A 5 -17.27 -19.76 -35.81
C ASN A 5 -17.61 -19.00 -34.53
N LYS A 6 -17.35 -19.58 -33.35
CA LYS A 6 -17.53 -18.88 -32.05
C LYS A 6 -16.60 -17.67 -31.94
N LYS A 7 -15.35 -17.81 -32.40
CA LYS A 7 -14.39 -16.70 -32.47
C LYS A 7 -14.89 -15.57 -33.38
N LYS A 8 -15.40 -15.90 -34.57
CA LYS A 8 -15.97 -14.89 -35.49
C LYS A 8 -17.13 -14.10 -34.90
N ILE A 9 -18.02 -14.73 -34.13
CA ILE A 9 -19.14 -14.02 -33.47
C ILE A 9 -18.61 -13.02 -32.43
N ILE A 10 -17.61 -13.43 -31.64
CA ILE A 10 -16.94 -12.59 -30.66
C ILE A 10 -16.24 -11.41 -31.37
N ASP A 11 -15.45 -11.68 -32.41
CA ASP A 11 -14.76 -10.64 -33.17
C ASP A 11 -15.73 -9.65 -33.81
N ASN A 12 -16.79 -10.14 -34.45
CA ASN A 12 -17.81 -9.32 -35.11
C ASN A 12 -18.59 -8.43 -34.13
N LEU A 13 -18.80 -8.88 -32.89
CA LEU A 13 -19.43 -8.05 -31.86
C LEU A 13 -18.47 -6.97 -31.34
N PHE A 14 -17.27 -7.35 -30.93
CA PHE A 14 -16.39 -6.47 -30.15
C PHE A 14 -15.56 -5.48 -30.97
N ASP A 15 -15.34 -5.71 -32.26
CA ASP A 15 -14.57 -4.79 -33.12
C ASP A 15 -15.40 -3.74 -33.85
N ASN A 16 -16.73 -3.85 -33.78
CA ASN A 16 -17.65 -3.02 -34.54
C ASN A 16 -18.50 -2.13 -33.63
N GLN A 17 -19.18 -1.16 -34.25
CA GLN A 17 -20.27 -0.42 -33.59
C GLN A 17 -21.35 -1.40 -33.11
N PHE A 18 -21.96 -1.11 -31.96
CA PHE A 18 -22.92 -2.00 -31.34
C PHE A 18 -24.08 -2.35 -32.28
N ASN A 19 -24.36 -3.65 -32.41
CA ASN A 19 -25.49 -4.17 -33.16
C ASN A 19 -26.30 -5.13 -32.27
N LYS A 20 -27.61 -4.88 -32.15
CA LYS A 20 -28.52 -5.64 -31.28
C LYS A 20 -28.62 -7.11 -31.69
N ASP A 21 -28.60 -7.42 -32.98
CA ASP A 21 -28.76 -8.79 -33.48
C ASP A 21 -27.48 -9.61 -33.26
N ASN A 22 -26.31 -9.02 -33.51
CA ASN A 22 -25.02 -9.62 -33.16
C ASN A 22 -24.93 -9.93 -31.66
N PHE A 23 -25.44 -9.02 -30.80
CA PHE A 23 -25.46 -9.25 -29.36
C PHE A 23 -26.43 -10.37 -28.95
N LYS A 24 -27.61 -10.45 -29.58
CA LYS A 24 -28.54 -11.57 -29.37
C LYS A 24 -27.88 -12.91 -29.76
N GLU A 25 -27.21 -12.97 -30.91
CA GLU A 25 -26.47 -14.16 -31.35
C GLU A 25 -25.37 -14.56 -30.36
N PHE A 26 -24.63 -13.57 -29.86
CA PHE A 26 -23.61 -13.75 -28.82
C PHE A 26 -24.19 -14.32 -27.51
N VAL A 27 -25.31 -13.76 -27.00
CA VAL A 27 -25.97 -14.23 -25.77
C VAL A 27 -26.42 -15.68 -25.91
N ASN A 28 -27.04 -16.03 -27.05
CA ASN A 28 -27.53 -17.38 -27.29
C ASN A 28 -26.38 -18.40 -27.44
N THR A 29 -25.26 -18.00 -28.04
CA THR A 29 -24.25 -18.95 -28.52
C THR A 29 -22.99 -19.04 -27.66
N ILE A 30 -22.58 -17.91 -27.06
CA ILE A 30 -21.39 -17.81 -26.20
C ILE A 30 -21.78 -17.93 -24.73
N LEU A 31 -22.84 -17.23 -24.30
CA LEU A 31 -23.32 -17.32 -22.90
C LEU A 31 -24.25 -18.52 -22.66
N ASN A 32 -24.73 -19.14 -23.74
CA ASN A 32 -25.67 -20.27 -23.73
C ASN A 32 -26.95 -19.95 -22.94
N VAL A 33 -27.48 -18.74 -23.14
CA VAL A 33 -28.67 -18.22 -22.45
C VAL A 33 -29.81 -18.05 -23.46
N LYS A 34 -31.00 -18.56 -23.12
CA LYS A 34 -32.21 -18.37 -23.93
C LYS A 34 -32.62 -16.90 -23.96
N ILE A 35 -32.93 -16.40 -25.15
CA ILE A 35 -33.43 -15.04 -25.37
C ILE A 35 -34.94 -15.00 -25.11
N ASP A 36 -35.42 -14.02 -24.33
CA ASP A 36 -36.84 -13.79 -24.09
C ASP A 36 -37.47 -12.95 -25.21
N ILE A 37 -38.74 -13.22 -25.54
CA ILE A 37 -39.48 -12.53 -26.62
C ILE A 37 -39.85 -11.10 -26.18
N ASP A 38 -39.57 -10.13 -27.07
CA ASP A 38 -39.44 -8.67 -26.85
C ASP A 38 -40.50 -7.97 -25.95
N SER A 39 -40.03 -7.00 -25.15
CA SER A 39 -40.74 -5.74 -24.89
C SER A 39 -39.72 -4.58 -24.84
N GLU A 40 -39.76 -3.70 -25.83
CA GLU A 40 -38.95 -2.46 -25.84
C GLU A 40 -39.66 -1.41 -24.98
N TYR A 41 -39.00 -0.92 -23.92
CA TYR A 41 -39.60 0.03 -22.99
C TYR A 41 -39.20 1.46 -23.34
N LYS A 42 -40.03 2.14 -24.14
CA LYS A 42 -39.91 3.57 -24.42
C LYS A 42 -40.67 4.36 -23.36
N TYR A 43 -39.93 5.09 -22.51
CA TYR A 43 -40.43 5.98 -21.45
C TYR A 43 -41.25 5.33 -20.31
N VAL A 44 -41.84 4.17 -20.52
CA VAL A 44 -42.54 3.38 -19.50
C VAL A 44 -41.50 2.70 -18.60
N GLY A 45 -41.43 3.10 -17.33
CA GLY A 45 -40.48 2.55 -16.34
C GLY A 45 -39.12 3.26 -16.24
N ILE A 46 -38.85 4.28 -17.07
CA ILE A 46 -37.68 5.14 -16.90
C ILE A 46 -38.08 6.31 -15.99
N HIS A 47 -37.45 6.43 -14.82
CA HIS A 47 -37.72 7.55 -13.92
C HIS A 47 -37.31 8.90 -14.53
N LYS A 48 -38.06 9.97 -14.20
CA LYS A 48 -37.85 11.33 -14.73
C LYS A 48 -36.39 11.80 -14.67
N VAL A 49 -35.67 11.43 -13.61
CA VAL A 49 -34.26 11.78 -13.39
C VAL A 49 -33.32 11.20 -14.46
N PHE A 50 -33.63 10.01 -14.98
CA PHE A 50 -32.83 9.37 -16.04
C PHE A 50 -33.31 9.74 -17.44
N MET A 51 -34.50 10.33 -17.61
CA MET A 51 -35.05 10.69 -18.92
C MET A 51 -34.17 11.70 -19.68
N ASN A 52 -33.36 12.51 -18.98
CA ASN A 52 -32.43 13.43 -19.63
C ASN A 52 -31.18 12.73 -20.20
N TYR A 53 -30.97 11.46 -19.87
CA TYR A 53 -29.77 10.70 -20.22
C TYR A 53 -30.06 9.42 -21.01
N ILE A 54 -31.08 8.65 -20.61
CA ILE A 54 -31.49 7.38 -21.21
C ILE A 54 -32.66 7.61 -22.17
N GLU A 55 -32.56 7.04 -23.37
CA GLU A 55 -33.62 7.09 -24.39
C GLU A 55 -34.61 5.94 -24.22
N ASN A 56 -34.11 4.70 -24.16
CA ASN A 56 -34.90 3.49 -23.95
C ASN A 56 -34.02 2.34 -23.42
N TYR A 57 -34.65 1.23 -23.03
CA TYR A 57 -33.93 0.00 -22.70
C TYR A 57 -34.71 -1.25 -23.12
N TYR A 58 -33.98 -2.36 -23.24
CA TYR A 58 -34.45 -3.66 -23.66
C TYR A 58 -33.91 -4.75 -22.73
N ILE A 59 -34.74 -5.73 -22.38
CA ILE A 59 -34.33 -6.93 -21.65
C ILE A 59 -34.19 -8.06 -22.66
N VAL A 60 -32.97 -8.56 -22.83
CA VAL A 60 -32.63 -9.66 -23.75
C VAL A 60 -33.00 -11.00 -23.13
N SER A 61 -32.72 -11.18 -21.84
CA SER A 61 -32.99 -12.41 -21.12
C SER A 61 -33.09 -12.17 -19.62
N ASN A 62 -33.91 -12.97 -18.96
CA ASN A 62 -33.97 -13.11 -17.51
C ASN A 62 -33.91 -14.60 -17.16
N TYR A 63 -32.76 -15.07 -16.70
CA TYR A 63 -32.53 -16.49 -16.44
C TYR A 63 -32.08 -16.74 -14.99
N LYS A 64 -32.19 -17.99 -14.55
CA LYS A 64 -31.64 -18.49 -13.30
C LYS A 64 -30.47 -19.40 -13.59
N ASP A 65 -29.36 -19.20 -12.90
CA ASP A 65 -28.23 -20.13 -12.96
C ASP A 65 -28.48 -21.39 -12.11
N ASN A 66 -27.51 -22.31 -12.11
CA ASN A 66 -27.57 -23.58 -11.37
C ASN A 66 -27.70 -23.39 -9.85
N GLU A 67 -27.25 -22.26 -9.33
CA GLU A 67 -27.32 -21.88 -7.91
C GLU A 67 -28.60 -21.10 -7.56
N LYS A 68 -29.52 -20.95 -8.53
CA LYS A 68 -30.79 -20.23 -8.44
C LYS A 68 -30.63 -18.70 -8.31
N ASN A 69 -29.48 -18.14 -8.67
CA ASN A 69 -29.30 -16.69 -8.78
C ASN A 69 -30.08 -16.17 -10.00
N ASN A 70 -30.85 -15.10 -9.82
CA ASN A 70 -31.58 -14.41 -10.91
C ASN A 70 -30.68 -13.38 -11.60
N ILE A 71 -30.43 -13.57 -12.89
CA ILE A 71 -29.52 -12.75 -13.70
C ILE A 71 -30.28 -12.10 -14.85
N LEU A 72 -30.08 -10.78 -15.05
CA LEU A 72 -30.63 -10.04 -16.17
C LEU A 72 -29.59 -9.80 -17.26
N ILE A 73 -29.99 -9.92 -18.52
CA ILE A 73 -29.22 -9.43 -19.68
C ILE A 73 -30.00 -8.29 -20.32
N MET A 74 -29.39 -7.11 -20.39
CA MET A 74 -30.07 -5.87 -20.81
C MET A 74 -29.24 -5.07 -21.82
N VAL A 75 -29.94 -4.26 -22.61
CA VAL A 75 -29.36 -3.26 -23.50
C VAL A 75 -30.01 -1.93 -23.19
N VAL A 76 -29.23 -0.88 -23.00
CA VAL A 76 -29.68 0.46 -22.65
C VAL A 76 -29.18 1.44 -23.72
N LYS A 77 -30.12 2.13 -24.37
CA LYS A 77 -29.82 3.17 -25.35
C LYS A 77 -29.70 4.53 -24.65
N ILE A 78 -28.52 5.13 -24.74
CA ILE A 78 -28.22 6.48 -24.27
C ILE A 78 -28.64 7.49 -25.34
N LYS A 79 -29.10 8.67 -24.92
CA LYS A 79 -29.51 9.73 -25.86
C LYS A 79 -28.35 10.20 -26.75
N ASP A 80 -28.65 10.43 -28.03
CA ASP A 80 -27.71 10.95 -29.04
C ASP A 80 -27.23 12.40 -28.80
N SER A 81 -27.83 13.13 -27.85
CA SER A 81 -27.32 14.42 -27.39
C SER A 81 -26.07 14.30 -26.52
N ILE A 82 -25.67 13.07 -26.21
CA ILE A 82 -24.50 12.74 -25.40
C ILE A 82 -23.47 12.17 -26.35
N ASP A 83 -22.34 12.88 -26.49
CA ASP A 83 -21.35 12.57 -27.52
C ASP A 83 -20.76 11.15 -27.40
N ASP A 84 -20.77 10.57 -26.19
CA ASP A 84 -20.12 9.28 -25.91
C ASP A 84 -20.87 8.48 -24.82
N PRO A 85 -21.42 7.30 -25.12
CA PRO A 85 -22.13 6.43 -24.16
C PRO A 85 -21.19 5.81 -23.13
N VAL A 86 -19.86 5.96 -23.28
CA VAL A 86 -18.86 5.52 -22.30
C VAL A 86 -18.76 6.49 -21.11
N ARG A 87 -19.36 7.70 -21.22
CA ARG A 87 -19.40 8.75 -20.18
C ARG A 87 -20.57 8.58 -19.20
N ALA A 88 -20.49 9.19 -18.02
CA ALA A 88 -21.50 9.19 -16.94
C ALA A 88 -21.79 7.82 -16.30
N ARG A 89 -20.71 7.20 -15.79
CA ARG A 89 -20.71 5.85 -15.22
C ARG A 89 -21.66 5.66 -14.03
N VAL A 90 -21.71 6.64 -13.13
CA VAL A 90 -22.58 6.63 -11.94
C VAL A 90 -24.05 6.55 -12.34
N LYS A 91 -24.51 7.41 -13.27
CA LYS A 91 -25.92 7.41 -13.72
C LYS A 91 -26.33 6.07 -14.35
N GLN A 92 -25.43 5.46 -15.12
CA GLN A 92 -25.65 4.14 -15.71
C GLN A 92 -25.76 3.05 -14.65
N ARG A 93 -24.83 3.05 -13.68
CA ARG A 93 -24.84 2.10 -12.55
C ARG A 93 -26.11 2.22 -11.73
N GLU A 94 -26.50 3.43 -11.35
CA GLU A 94 -27.68 3.66 -10.52
C GLU A 94 -28.99 3.30 -11.23
N PHE A 95 -29.07 3.55 -12.54
CA PHE A 95 -30.21 3.10 -13.34
C PHE A 95 -30.40 1.58 -13.24
N ILE A 96 -29.32 0.81 -13.37
CA ILE A 96 -29.38 -0.66 -13.29
C ILE A 96 -29.53 -1.15 -11.85
N ALA A 97 -28.83 -0.57 -10.89
CA ALA A 97 -28.94 -0.91 -9.47
C ALA A 97 -30.40 -0.80 -8.99
N ARG A 98 -31.11 0.24 -9.44
CA ARG A 98 -32.53 0.39 -9.18
C ARG A 98 -33.37 -0.74 -9.80
N HIS A 99 -33.11 -1.10 -11.05
CA HIS A 99 -33.81 -2.22 -11.71
C HIS A 99 -33.56 -3.56 -11.02
N LEU A 100 -32.35 -3.77 -10.48
CA LEU A 100 -32.01 -4.95 -9.71
C LEU A 100 -32.79 -5.00 -8.38
N ARG A 101 -32.92 -3.87 -7.68
CA ARG A 101 -33.70 -3.75 -6.43
C ARG A 101 -35.19 -3.94 -6.67
N ASP A 102 -35.78 -3.16 -7.59
CA ASP A 102 -37.21 -3.16 -7.88
C ASP A 102 -37.72 -4.54 -8.37
N LYS A 103 -36.82 -5.40 -8.89
CA LYS A 103 -37.15 -6.73 -9.44
C LYS A 103 -36.51 -7.90 -8.67
N GLU A 104 -35.90 -7.65 -7.50
CA GLU A 104 -35.24 -8.66 -6.66
C GLU A 104 -34.25 -9.56 -7.44
N LYS A 105 -33.31 -8.94 -8.15
CA LYS A 105 -32.32 -9.63 -8.99
C LYS A 105 -30.94 -9.63 -8.37
N ASN A 106 -30.16 -10.68 -8.63
CA ASN A 106 -28.83 -10.86 -8.06
C ASN A 106 -27.76 -10.10 -8.87
N GLY A 107 -27.90 -9.98 -10.19
CA GLY A 107 -27.00 -9.20 -11.02
C GLY A 107 -27.51 -8.99 -12.45
N ALA A 108 -26.81 -8.14 -13.21
CA ALA A 108 -27.12 -7.85 -14.60
C ALA A 108 -25.87 -7.70 -15.48
N LEU A 109 -25.90 -8.31 -16.66
CA LEU A 109 -25.01 -7.98 -17.78
C LEU A 109 -25.71 -6.97 -18.69
N VAL A 110 -25.12 -5.79 -18.86
CA VAL A 110 -25.76 -4.65 -19.48
C VAL A 110 -24.87 -4.03 -20.55
N VAL A 111 -25.43 -3.77 -21.73
CA VAL A 111 -24.79 -2.98 -22.78
C VAL A 111 -25.31 -1.54 -22.77
N PHE A 112 -24.41 -0.57 -22.83
CA PHE A 112 -24.72 0.85 -23.01
C PHE A 112 -24.18 1.33 -24.36
N TYR A 113 -25.05 1.90 -25.20
CA TYR A 113 -24.70 2.38 -26.54
C TYR A 113 -25.54 3.60 -26.95
N ASN A 114 -25.13 4.29 -28.01
CA ASN A 114 -25.96 5.22 -28.78
C ASN A 114 -25.64 5.08 -30.28
N ASP A 115 -26.46 5.65 -31.17
CA ASP A 115 -26.35 5.39 -32.61
C ASP A 115 -25.23 6.22 -33.27
N LYS A 116 -24.76 7.28 -32.62
CA LYS A 116 -23.71 8.17 -33.14
C LYS A 116 -22.29 7.75 -32.76
N SER A 117 -22.12 6.96 -31.70
CA SER A 117 -20.80 6.59 -31.18
C SER A 117 -20.30 5.30 -31.81
N LYS A 118 -19.03 5.31 -32.20
CA LYS A 118 -18.27 4.11 -32.60
C LYS A 118 -17.93 3.20 -31.42
N ASN A 119 -17.89 3.77 -30.22
CA ASN A 119 -17.54 3.09 -28.97
C ASN A 119 -18.79 2.83 -28.13
N TRP A 120 -18.80 1.70 -27.43
CA TRP A 120 -19.87 1.28 -26.54
C TRP A 120 -19.30 0.53 -25.33
N ARG A 121 -20.15 0.23 -24.34
CA ARG A 121 -19.70 -0.36 -23.07
C ARG A 121 -20.53 -1.58 -22.74
N ILE A 122 -19.87 -2.64 -22.29
CA ILE A 122 -20.50 -3.81 -21.67
C ILE A 122 -20.13 -3.85 -20.19
N SER A 123 -21.11 -4.05 -19.33
CA SER A 123 -20.97 -3.94 -17.87
C SER A 123 -21.65 -5.09 -17.15
N PHE A 124 -20.99 -5.64 -16.14
CA PHE A 124 -21.62 -6.50 -15.15
C PHE A 124 -21.90 -5.69 -13.87
N ILE A 125 -23.14 -5.69 -13.39
CA ILE A 125 -23.58 -4.92 -12.22
C ILE A 125 -24.26 -5.86 -11.22
N ARG A 126 -23.84 -5.81 -9.95
CA ARG A 126 -24.35 -6.66 -8.87
C ARG A 126 -24.68 -5.80 -7.65
N LEU A 127 -25.77 -6.14 -6.95
CA LEU A 127 -26.04 -5.58 -5.61
C LEU A 127 -25.21 -6.34 -4.59
N SER A 128 -24.44 -5.63 -3.77
CA SER A 128 -23.98 -6.19 -2.50
C SER A 128 -25.18 -6.25 -1.55
N TYR A 129 -25.28 -7.28 -0.71
CA TYR A 129 -26.32 -7.37 0.31
C TYR A 129 -25.63 -7.32 1.67
N ASP A 130 -25.95 -6.31 2.48
CA ASP A 130 -25.54 -6.21 3.88
C ASP A 130 -26.71 -6.61 4.79
N PHE A 131 -26.52 -7.66 5.59
CA PHE A 131 -27.48 -8.06 6.61
C PHE A 131 -27.17 -7.31 7.91
N THR A 132 -28.13 -6.58 8.47
CA THR A 132 -27.98 -5.93 9.79
C THR A 132 -28.45 -6.82 10.93
N SER A 133 -27.98 -6.53 12.15
CA SER A 133 -28.21 -7.34 13.35
C SER A 133 -29.61 -7.20 13.99
N LYS A 134 -30.53 -6.45 13.38
CA LYS A 134 -31.91 -6.23 13.86
C LYS A 134 -32.95 -6.50 12.76
N GLY A 135 -32.94 -7.71 12.20
CA GLY A 135 -33.91 -8.10 11.18
C GLY A 135 -33.70 -7.40 9.84
N ALA A 136 -34.47 -7.83 8.83
CA ALA A 136 -34.40 -7.31 7.47
C ALA A 136 -34.95 -5.88 7.38
N GLU A 137 -34.18 -4.90 7.84
CA GLU A 137 -34.29 -3.54 7.31
C GLU A 137 -33.47 -3.49 6.02
N GLU A 138 -34.12 -3.23 4.89
CA GLU A 138 -33.46 -2.96 3.60
C GLU A 138 -32.61 -1.68 3.73
N LYS A 139 -31.33 -1.82 4.07
CA LYS A 139 -30.36 -0.76 3.83
C LYS A 139 -30.05 -0.71 2.34
N LEU A 140 -30.05 0.50 1.78
CA LEU A 140 -29.57 0.78 0.43
C LEU A 140 -28.08 0.43 0.33
N THR A 141 -27.77 -0.72 -0.26
CA THR A 141 -26.39 -1.15 -0.49
C THR A 141 -25.92 -0.67 -1.88
N PRO A 142 -24.70 -0.10 -2.01
CA PRO A 142 -24.18 0.36 -3.30
C PRO A 142 -23.99 -0.80 -4.29
N ALA A 143 -24.36 -0.62 -5.56
CA ALA A 143 -24.09 -1.64 -6.57
C ALA A 143 -22.61 -1.60 -6.99
N LYS A 144 -21.99 -2.78 -7.17
CA LYS A 144 -20.66 -2.91 -7.77
C LYS A 144 -20.81 -3.09 -9.28
N ARG A 145 -19.96 -2.41 -10.04
CA ARG A 145 -19.95 -2.44 -11.50
C ARG A 145 -18.56 -2.79 -12.03
N LEU A 146 -18.50 -3.81 -12.87
CA LEU A 146 -17.32 -4.19 -13.65
C LEU A 146 -17.62 -3.91 -15.13
N SER A 147 -16.66 -3.41 -15.92
CA SER A 147 -16.95 -2.99 -17.30
C SER A 147 -15.78 -3.12 -18.28
N TYR A 148 -16.11 -3.38 -19.54
CA TYR A 148 -15.23 -3.19 -20.70
C TYR A 148 -15.72 -2.05 -21.58
N VAL A 149 -14.78 -1.28 -22.13
CA VAL A 149 -15.02 -0.30 -23.19
C VAL A 149 -14.48 -0.87 -24.49
N ILE A 150 -15.31 -0.85 -25.54
CA ILE A 150 -15.14 -1.62 -26.79
C ILE A 150 -15.76 -0.86 -27.97
N GLY A 151 -15.45 -1.28 -29.19
CA GLY A 151 -15.92 -0.65 -30.42
C GLY A 151 -14.79 -0.40 -31.42
N GLU A 152 -15.10 0.30 -32.51
CA GLU A 152 -14.20 0.48 -33.64
C GLU A 152 -12.92 1.25 -33.24
N GLY A 153 -11.77 0.57 -33.30
CA GLY A 153 -10.45 1.16 -33.02
C GLY A 153 -9.98 1.07 -31.55
N GLU A 154 -10.82 0.57 -30.63
CA GLU A 154 -10.41 0.23 -29.26
C GLU A 154 -9.76 -1.16 -29.19
N ALA A 155 -8.86 -1.35 -28.23
CA ALA A 155 -8.21 -2.64 -28.01
C ALA A 155 -9.20 -3.64 -27.38
N SER A 156 -9.47 -4.74 -28.07
CA SER A 156 -10.50 -5.73 -27.68
C SER A 156 -9.93 -7.12 -27.35
N LYS A 157 -8.61 -7.35 -27.45
CA LYS A 157 -7.98 -8.67 -27.24
C LYS A 157 -8.44 -9.33 -25.94
N THR A 158 -8.32 -8.63 -24.82
CA THR A 158 -8.57 -9.23 -23.50
C THR A 158 -10.03 -9.63 -23.28
N VAL A 159 -10.98 -8.77 -23.66
CA VAL A 159 -12.40 -9.10 -23.56
C VAL A 159 -12.76 -10.28 -24.44
N LYS A 160 -12.20 -10.34 -25.66
CA LYS A 160 -12.39 -11.47 -26.57
C LYS A 160 -11.85 -12.76 -25.98
N ASP A 161 -10.65 -12.75 -25.43
CA ASP A 161 -10.03 -13.94 -24.83
C ASP A 161 -10.83 -14.44 -23.62
N GLN A 162 -11.33 -13.54 -22.75
CA GLN A 162 -12.17 -13.91 -21.62
C GLN A 162 -13.49 -14.55 -22.08
N PHE A 163 -14.22 -13.92 -22.99
CA PHE A 163 -15.48 -14.49 -23.48
C PHE A 163 -15.26 -15.73 -24.36
N PHE A 164 -14.14 -15.85 -25.06
CA PHE A 164 -13.78 -17.04 -25.83
C PHE A 164 -13.46 -18.24 -24.92
N SER A 165 -13.03 -18.02 -23.68
CA SER A 165 -12.86 -19.10 -22.70
C SER A 165 -14.14 -19.89 -22.43
N LEU A 166 -15.31 -19.28 -22.69
CA LEU A 166 -16.63 -19.90 -22.57
C LEU A 166 -17.04 -20.69 -23.81
N ALA A 167 -16.24 -20.69 -24.88
CA ALA A 167 -16.63 -21.24 -26.17
C ALA A 167 -16.97 -22.74 -26.12
N ASN A 168 -16.53 -23.49 -25.11
CA ASN A 168 -16.83 -24.92 -24.97
C ASN A 168 -17.88 -25.23 -23.89
N MET A 169 -18.55 -24.22 -23.33
CA MET A 169 -19.51 -24.42 -22.26
C MET A 169 -20.84 -24.99 -22.78
N GLU A 170 -21.36 -26.03 -22.11
CA GLU A 170 -22.63 -26.68 -22.43
C GLU A 170 -23.81 -26.19 -21.58
N GLU A 171 -23.53 -25.52 -20.46
CA GLU A 171 -24.52 -24.96 -19.53
C GLU A 171 -24.60 -23.44 -19.64
N SER A 172 -25.65 -22.82 -19.10
CA SER A 172 -25.76 -21.36 -19.03
C SER A 172 -24.76 -20.79 -18.02
N ILE A 173 -24.16 -19.65 -18.34
CA ILE A 173 -23.15 -19.03 -17.48
C ILE A 173 -23.67 -18.65 -16.08
N SER A 174 -22.91 -18.97 -15.03
CA SER A 174 -23.27 -18.64 -13.64
C SER A 174 -22.94 -17.19 -13.27
N LEU A 175 -23.49 -16.71 -12.14
CA LEU A 175 -23.20 -15.37 -11.62
C LEU A 175 -21.69 -15.17 -11.33
N GLU A 176 -21.05 -16.16 -10.70
CA GLU A 176 -19.62 -16.11 -10.37
C GLU A 176 -18.73 -16.16 -11.61
N GLN A 177 -19.11 -16.96 -12.61
CA GLN A 177 -18.39 -17.00 -13.88
C GLN A 177 -18.49 -15.67 -14.63
N LEU A 178 -19.68 -15.06 -14.68
CA LEU A 178 -19.85 -13.71 -15.23
C LEU A 178 -18.96 -12.69 -14.53
N GLU A 179 -18.91 -12.70 -13.20
CA GLU A 179 -18.03 -11.81 -12.43
C GLU A 179 -16.55 -12.06 -12.76
N GLY A 180 -16.14 -13.34 -12.84
CA GLY A 180 -14.78 -13.76 -13.16
C GLY A 180 -14.31 -13.45 -14.60
N LEU A 181 -15.22 -13.20 -15.54
CA LEU A 181 -14.88 -12.68 -16.87
C LEU A 181 -14.36 -11.26 -16.81
N PHE A 182 -14.83 -10.46 -15.85
CA PHE A 182 -14.41 -9.07 -15.67
C PHE A 182 -13.31 -8.95 -14.59
N ALA A 183 -12.62 -10.04 -14.27
CA ALA A 183 -11.52 -10.03 -13.30
C ALA A 183 -10.33 -9.22 -13.83
N LEU A 184 -10.09 -8.04 -13.23
CA LEU A 184 -9.02 -7.12 -13.60
C LEU A 184 -7.64 -7.77 -13.53
N GLU A 185 -7.40 -8.61 -12.53
CA GLU A 185 -6.11 -9.27 -12.23
C GLU A 185 -5.53 -10.06 -13.41
N LYS A 186 -6.39 -10.69 -14.23
CA LYS A 186 -5.94 -11.44 -15.41
C LYS A 186 -5.26 -10.53 -16.43
N VAL A 187 -5.85 -9.35 -16.67
CA VAL A 187 -5.31 -8.33 -17.59
C VAL A 187 -4.04 -7.73 -17.02
N THR A 188 -4.04 -7.44 -15.72
CA THR A 188 -2.90 -6.78 -15.08
C THR A 188 -1.66 -7.65 -15.05
N ASN A 189 -1.82 -8.94 -14.77
CA ASN A 189 -0.71 -9.86 -14.64
C ASN A 189 -0.05 -10.15 -15.99
N GLU A 190 -0.84 -10.29 -17.06
CA GLU A 190 -0.32 -10.47 -18.42
C GLU A 190 0.45 -9.24 -18.88
N PHE A 191 -0.16 -8.05 -18.80
CA PHE A 191 0.49 -6.79 -19.17
C PHE A 191 1.76 -6.54 -18.35
N PHE A 192 1.73 -6.79 -17.03
CA PHE A 192 2.89 -6.65 -16.16
C PHE A 192 4.07 -7.50 -16.63
N LYS A 193 3.83 -8.76 -16.97
CA LYS A 193 4.88 -9.67 -17.43
C LYS A 193 5.52 -9.15 -18.72
N GLU A 194 4.72 -8.69 -19.67
CA GLU A 194 5.20 -8.17 -20.94
C GLU A 194 5.94 -6.83 -20.78
N TYR A 195 5.41 -5.91 -19.97
CA TYR A 195 6.05 -4.64 -19.62
C TYR A 195 7.43 -4.88 -18.99
N LYS A 196 7.50 -5.80 -18.02
CA LYS A 196 8.76 -6.14 -17.34
C LYS A 196 9.81 -6.67 -18.30
N ASN A 197 9.42 -7.53 -19.23
CA ASN A 197 10.33 -8.06 -20.23
C ASN A 197 10.90 -6.93 -21.10
N LYS A 198 10.06 -5.99 -21.55
CA LYS A 198 10.54 -4.84 -22.35
C LYS A 198 11.44 -3.89 -21.58
N TYR A 199 11.15 -3.66 -20.30
CA TYR A 199 12.06 -2.93 -19.43
C TYR A 199 13.44 -3.58 -19.36
N LEU A 200 13.50 -4.92 -19.23
CA LEU A 200 14.78 -5.66 -19.23
C LEU A 200 15.48 -5.55 -20.59
N ASP A 201 14.74 -5.65 -21.71
CA ASP A 201 15.29 -5.48 -23.06
C ASP A 201 15.99 -4.10 -23.22
N ILE A 202 15.37 -3.01 -22.74
CA ILE A 202 15.96 -1.66 -22.76
C ILE A 202 17.24 -1.63 -21.89
N LYS A 203 17.15 -2.11 -20.64
CA LYS A 203 18.28 -2.13 -19.71
C LYS A 203 19.47 -2.90 -20.30
N GLU A 204 19.24 -4.09 -20.84
CA GLU A 204 20.29 -4.91 -21.47
C GLU A 204 20.90 -4.25 -22.72
N THR A 205 20.10 -3.50 -23.48
CA THR A 205 20.59 -2.76 -24.65
C THR A 205 21.51 -1.62 -24.23
N LEU A 206 21.09 -0.83 -23.23
CA LEU A 206 21.87 0.30 -22.72
C LEU A 206 23.16 -0.13 -22.00
N ILE A 207 23.16 -1.28 -21.32
CA ILE A 207 24.37 -1.84 -20.70
C ILE A 207 25.43 -2.22 -21.76
N LYS A 208 25.00 -2.58 -22.98
CA LYS A 208 25.90 -2.96 -24.08
C LYS A 208 26.39 -1.76 -24.89
N ASP A 209 25.81 -0.57 -24.72
CA ASP A 209 26.17 0.63 -25.46
C ASP A 209 27.31 1.40 -24.76
N GLU A 210 28.47 1.49 -25.42
CA GLU A 210 29.66 2.14 -24.83
C GLU A 210 29.49 3.65 -24.59
N ASN A 211 28.69 4.35 -25.40
CA ASN A 211 28.51 5.79 -25.27
C ASN A 211 27.60 6.10 -24.08
N PHE A 212 26.52 5.34 -23.93
CA PHE A 212 25.61 5.50 -22.79
C PHE A 212 26.26 5.06 -21.48
N VAL A 213 27.07 3.99 -21.49
CA VAL A 213 27.85 3.60 -20.29
C VAL A 213 28.86 4.68 -19.90
N LYS A 214 29.53 5.33 -20.87
CA LYS A 214 30.40 6.48 -20.58
C LYS A 214 29.64 7.65 -19.97
N GLU A 215 28.42 7.91 -20.43
CA GLU A 215 27.56 8.92 -19.84
C GLU A 215 27.16 8.52 -18.40
N ALA A 216 26.69 7.29 -18.21
CA ALA A 216 26.33 6.75 -16.89
C ALA A 216 27.49 6.84 -15.88
N LEU A 217 28.74 6.61 -16.31
CA LEU A 217 29.94 6.75 -15.49
C LEU A 217 30.22 8.19 -15.03
N LYS A 218 29.72 9.22 -15.74
CA LYS A 218 29.82 10.62 -15.27
C LYS A 218 28.91 10.88 -14.07
N HIS A 219 27.83 10.12 -13.97
CA HIS A 219 26.78 10.27 -12.96
C HIS A 219 27.03 9.35 -11.76
N ASP A 220 27.38 8.08 -11.99
CA ASP A 220 27.70 7.10 -10.96
C ASP A 220 28.94 6.28 -11.37
N ILE A 221 30.09 6.66 -10.82
CA ILE A 221 31.38 6.02 -11.09
C ILE A 221 31.44 4.60 -10.50
N GLU A 222 30.74 4.37 -9.38
CA GLU A 222 30.81 3.11 -8.63
C GLU A 222 29.78 2.08 -9.12
N ASN A 223 28.62 2.55 -9.58
CA ASN A 223 27.55 1.70 -10.08
C ASN A 223 26.80 2.34 -11.27
N PRO A 224 27.41 2.41 -12.47
CA PRO A 224 26.77 2.99 -13.66
C PRO A 224 25.47 2.26 -14.05
N GLU A 225 25.32 0.97 -13.69
CA GLU A 225 24.08 0.21 -13.92
C GLU A 225 22.87 0.81 -13.17
N SER A 226 23.09 1.44 -12.01
CA SER A 226 22.04 2.13 -11.25
C SER A 226 21.45 3.31 -12.04
N PHE A 227 22.31 4.07 -12.72
CA PHE A 227 21.87 5.16 -13.60
C PHE A 227 21.09 4.62 -14.80
N ILE A 228 21.59 3.56 -15.44
CA ILE A 228 20.94 2.90 -16.58
C ILE A 228 19.56 2.35 -16.20
N GLU A 229 19.45 1.74 -15.03
CA GLU A 229 18.19 1.25 -14.47
C GLU A 229 17.17 2.37 -14.25
N GLY A 230 17.61 3.48 -13.63
CA GLY A 230 16.77 4.65 -13.42
C GLY A 230 16.29 5.29 -14.72
N PHE A 231 17.18 5.40 -15.72
CA PHE A 231 16.83 5.86 -17.06
C PHE A 231 15.80 4.95 -17.73
N SER A 232 16.05 3.63 -17.72
CA SER A 232 15.16 2.63 -18.34
C SER A 232 13.75 2.65 -17.71
N LYS A 233 13.69 2.83 -16.38
CA LYS A 233 12.43 3.02 -15.64
C LYS A 233 11.71 4.29 -16.08
N LYS A 234 12.42 5.42 -16.15
CA LYS A 234 11.84 6.71 -16.56
C LYS A 234 11.31 6.67 -17.99
N LEU A 235 12.06 6.07 -18.93
CA LEU A 235 11.66 5.91 -20.33
C LEU A 235 10.35 5.12 -20.47
N MET A 236 10.27 3.93 -19.85
CA MET A 236 9.05 3.12 -19.86
C MET A 236 7.86 3.87 -19.22
N GLY A 237 8.11 4.63 -18.14
CA GLY A 237 7.11 5.49 -17.51
C GLY A 237 6.61 6.63 -18.40
N GLN A 238 7.50 7.30 -19.14
CA GLN A 238 7.17 8.35 -20.10
C GLN A 238 6.30 7.81 -21.24
N ILE A 239 6.65 6.64 -21.80
CA ILE A 239 5.86 6.00 -22.86
C ILE A 239 4.47 5.62 -22.33
N ALA A 240 4.40 4.96 -21.17
CA ALA A 240 3.11 4.62 -20.55
C ALA A 240 2.25 5.84 -20.27
N PHE A 241 2.87 6.92 -19.77
CA PHE A 241 2.17 8.18 -19.54
C PHE A 241 1.49 8.69 -20.82
N ILE A 242 2.20 8.68 -21.94
CA ILE A 242 1.66 9.16 -23.22
C ILE A 242 0.50 8.28 -23.70
N TYR A 243 0.57 6.96 -23.46
CA TYR A 243 -0.55 6.05 -23.75
C TYR A 243 -1.81 6.37 -22.95
N PHE A 244 -1.67 6.84 -21.70
CA PHE A 244 -2.80 7.39 -20.94
C PHE A 244 -3.28 8.73 -21.51
N LEU A 245 -2.35 9.66 -21.78
CA LEU A 245 -2.69 11.01 -22.22
C LEU A 245 -3.37 11.05 -23.60
N GLN A 246 -2.92 10.21 -24.55
CA GLN A 246 -3.51 10.16 -25.90
C GLN A 246 -5.00 9.79 -25.88
N LYS A 247 -5.51 9.10 -24.83
CA LYS A 247 -6.93 8.80 -24.69
C LYS A 247 -7.80 10.05 -24.51
N LYS A 248 -7.23 11.18 -24.06
CA LYS A 248 -7.92 12.49 -24.02
C LYS A 248 -8.04 13.14 -25.40
N GLY A 249 -7.31 12.68 -26.43
CA GLY A 249 -7.26 13.32 -27.74
C GLY A 249 -6.53 14.67 -27.70
N TRP A 250 -5.52 14.81 -26.83
CA TRP A 250 -4.75 16.06 -26.71
C TRP A 250 -3.46 16.06 -27.53
N LEU A 251 -3.08 14.93 -28.11
CA LEU A 251 -1.81 14.79 -28.84
C LEU A 251 -2.04 14.81 -30.34
N GLY A 252 -1.11 15.43 -31.09
CA GLY A 252 -1.12 15.39 -32.55
C GLY A 252 -2.27 16.16 -33.20
N ILE A 253 -2.66 17.31 -32.64
CA ILE A 253 -3.69 18.17 -33.26
C ILE A 253 -3.05 18.98 -34.38
N GLU A 254 -3.29 18.57 -35.62
CA GLU A 254 -2.81 19.26 -36.81
C GLU A 254 -3.63 20.53 -37.05
N ILE A 255 -2.95 21.69 -37.04
CA ILE A 255 -3.53 23.00 -37.37
C ILE A 255 -2.99 23.52 -38.70
N VAL A 256 -1.69 23.38 -38.93
CA VAL A 256 -1.00 23.94 -40.10
C VAL A 256 -0.94 22.87 -41.19
N PRO A 257 -1.75 22.98 -42.27
CA PRO A 257 -1.83 21.95 -43.30
C PRO A 257 -0.57 21.93 -44.17
N GLU A 258 -0.16 20.74 -44.66
CA GLU A 258 1.05 20.62 -45.49
C GLU A 258 0.93 21.34 -46.84
N SER A 259 -0.29 21.54 -47.34
CA SER A 259 -0.60 22.30 -48.54
C SER A 259 -1.91 23.07 -48.41
N LEU A 260 -2.00 24.18 -49.14
CA LEU A 260 -3.16 25.06 -49.22
C LEU A 260 -3.40 25.42 -50.68
N THR A 261 -4.66 25.44 -51.12
CA THR A 261 -5.02 26.04 -52.41
C THR A 261 -4.77 27.55 -52.37
N PHE A 262 -4.65 28.17 -53.55
CA PHE A 262 -4.49 29.62 -53.68
C PHE A 262 -5.61 30.41 -52.99
N GLU A 263 -6.85 29.94 -53.09
CA GLU A 263 -8.01 30.56 -52.45
C GLU A 263 -7.96 30.42 -50.92
N GLU A 264 -7.64 29.23 -50.41
CA GLU A 264 -7.52 28.98 -48.97
C GLU A 264 -6.40 29.83 -48.36
N TYR A 265 -5.23 29.87 -49.00
CA TYR A 265 -4.08 30.66 -48.54
C TYR A 265 -4.42 32.15 -48.48
N ASN A 266 -5.00 32.73 -49.54
CA ASN A 266 -5.35 34.15 -49.54
C ASN A 266 -6.42 34.48 -48.49
N ARG A 267 -7.42 33.61 -48.31
CA ARG A 267 -8.45 33.79 -47.27
C ARG A 267 -7.84 33.81 -45.86
N ILE A 268 -6.84 32.98 -45.60
CA ILE A 268 -6.10 32.98 -44.32
C ILE A 268 -5.24 34.24 -44.22
N TYR A 269 -4.48 34.56 -45.27
CA TYR A 269 -3.58 35.71 -45.34
C TYR A 269 -4.29 37.04 -45.12
N GLU A 270 -5.45 37.25 -45.75
CA GLU A 270 -6.24 38.49 -45.62
C GLU A 270 -6.77 38.70 -44.19
N ARG A 271 -7.07 37.62 -43.47
CA ARG A 271 -7.57 37.68 -42.08
C ARG A 271 -6.47 37.80 -41.03
N ALA A 272 -5.27 37.32 -41.35
CA ALA A 272 -4.12 37.32 -40.46
C ALA A 272 -3.64 38.75 -40.16
N LEU A 273 -3.12 38.96 -38.96
CA LEU A 273 -2.46 40.20 -38.56
C LEU A 273 -1.15 40.39 -39.35
N ASP A 274 -0.63 41.61 -39.44
CA ASP A 274 0.58 41.89 -40.22
C ASP A 274 1.79 41.05 -39.75
N THR A 275 1.95 40.86 -38.44
CA THR A 275 2.99 40.00 -37.85
C THR A 275 2.78 38.51 -38.14
N GLU A 276 1.53 38.06 -38.28
CA GLU A 276 1.20 36.67 -38.61
C GLU A 276 1.45 36.39 -40.11
N ARG A 277 1.15 37.37 -40.98
CA ARG A 277 1.42 37.31 -42.43
C ARG A 277 2.90 37.16 -42.72
N GLU A 278 3.76 37.84 -41.96
CA GLU A 278 5.22 37.71 -42.08
C GLU A 278 5.65 36.26 -41.85
N VAL A 279 5.17 35.63 -40.77
CA VAL A 279 5.52 34.23 -40.46
C VAL A 279 4.92 33.26 -41.49
N LEU A 280 3.67 33.47 -41.93
CA LEU A 280 3.03 32.69 -42.99
C LEU A 280 3.84 32.68 -44.30
N ASN A 281 4.36 33.84 -44.70
CA ASN A 281 5.20 33.98 -45.89
C ASN A 281 6.59 33.33 -45.74
N LYS A 282 7.12 33.22 -44.52
CA LYS A 282 8.39 32.51 -44.26
C LYS A 282 8.26 31.01 -44.49
N VAL A 283 7.11 30.42 -44.15
CA VAL A 283 6.94 28.96 -44.13
C VAL A 283 6.19 28.39 -45.32
N TYR A 284 5.33 29.16 -46.00
CA TYR A 284 4.62 28.70 -47.19
C TYR A 284 5.21 29.29 -48.47
N PHE A 285 5.46 28.42 -49.44
CA PHE A 285 5.98 28.80 -50.75
C PHE A 285 5.02 28.36 -51.84
N ARG A 286 4.85 29.22 -52.84
CA ARG A 286 4.01 28.92 -54.00
C ARG A 286 4.77 27.98 -54.94
N LYS A 287 4.29 26.75 -55.09
CA LYS A 287 4.92 25.73 -55.94
C LYS A 287 4.35 25.73 -57.36
N GLU A 288 3.05 25.95 -57.51
CA GLU A 288 2.32 26.00 -58.79
C GLU A 288 1.29 27.16 -58.80
N LYS A 289 0.58 27.40 -59.93
CA LYS A 289 -0.39 28.50 -60.03
C LYS A 289 -1.50 28.44 -58.98
N GLU A 290 -1.88 27.25 -58.51
CA GLU A 290 -3.03 27.06 -57.62
C GLU A 290 -2.68 26.50 -56.23
N LEU A 291 -1.40 26.26 -55.91
CA LEU A 291 -1.01 25.54 -54.68
C LEU A 291 0.17 26.19 -53.93
N TYR A 292 -0.03 26.41 -52.64
CA TYR A 292 0.99 26.72 -51.66
C TYR A 292 1.37 25.47 -50.87
N THR A 293 2.67 25.27 -50.64
CA THR A 293 3.19 24.12 -49.90
C THR A 293 4.04 24.59 -48.72
N LEU A 294 3.88 23.92 -47.59
CA LEU A 294 4.63 24.18 -46.36
C LEU A 294 6.08 23.70 -46.51
N ASN A 295 7.03 24.58 -46.25
CA ASN A 295 8.45 24.23 -46.16
C ASN A 295 8.78 23.76 -44.75
N LYS A 296 8.94 22.44 -44.59
CA LYS A 296 9.24 21.80 -43.29
C LYS A 296 10.60 22.25 -42.71
N GLU A 297 11.57 22.63 -43.54
CA GLU A 297 12.88 23.10 -43.04
C GLU A 297 12.77 24.53 -42.47
N GLU A 298 12.04 25.41 -43.14
CA GLU A 298 11.80 26.78 -42.63
C GLU A 298 10.87 26.77 -41.41
N LEU A 299 9.88 25.86 -41.38
CA LEU A 299 9.02 25.66 -40.20
C LEU A 299 9.85 25.31 -38.96
N LYS A 300 10.81 24.38 -39.08
CA LYS A 300 11.67 23.94 -37.97
C LYS A 300 12.62 25.03 -37.44
N LYS A 301 12.86 26.08 -38.23
CA LYS A 301 13.70 27.22 -37.83
C LYS A 301 12.94 28.27 -37.04
N LEU A 302 11.61 28.21 -37.01
CA LEU A 302 10.80 29.15 -36.23
C LEU A 302 11.11 29.06 -34.75
N ASP A 303 11.04 30.20 -34.06
CA ASP A 303 10.97 30.21 -32.61
C ASP A 303 9.73 29.44 -32.12
N ASN A 304 9.94 28.46 -31.24
CA ASN A 304 8.89 27.57 -30.72
C ASN A 304 7.91 28.29 -29.78
N LYS A 305 8.13 29.57 -29.47
CA LYS A 305 7.23 30.38 -28.64
C LYS A 305 6.54 31.47 -29.44
N ASN A 306 7.24 32.52 -29.85
CA ASN A 306 6.60 33.70 -30.43
C ASN A 306 6.17 33.48 -31.89
N GLU A 307 7.07 33.01 -32.75
CA GLU A 307 6.76 32.83 -34.18
C GLU A 307 5.79 31.67 -34.40
N SER A 308 5.93 30.58 -33.64
CA SER A 308 5.01 29.45 -33.66
C SER A 308 3.58 29.83 -33.24
N GLU A 309 3.42 30.70 -32.24
CA GLU A 309 2.11 31.23 -31.86
C GLU A 309 1.51 32.13 -32.94
N LEU A 310 2.31 33.01 -33.55
CA LEU A 310 1.85 33.86 -34.65
C LEU A 310 1.42 33.04 -35.86
N LEU A 311 2.17 31.98 -36.21
CA LEU A 311 1.79 31.07 -37.30
C LEU A 311 0.42 30.45 -37.04
N VAL A 312 0.20 29.90 -35.84
CA VAL A 312 -1.09 29.29 -35.48
C VAL A 312 -2.19 30.32 -35.30
N GLY A 313 -1.85 31.54 -34.87
CA GLY A 313 -2.76 32.68 -34.79
C GLY A 313 -3.47 32.94 -36.10
N ALA A 314 -2.74 32.87 -37.22
CA ALA A 314 -3.30 33.06 -38.55
C ALA A 314 -4.39 32.05 -38.93
N PHE A 315 -4.29 30.82 -38.42
CA PHE A 315 -5.29 29.77 -38.67
C PHE A 315 -6.47 29.85 -37.71
N HIS A 316 -6.45 30.73 -36.71
CA HIS A 316 -7.54 30.84 -35.74
C HIS A 316 -8.88 31.19 -36.41
N ASN A 317 -9.97 30.54 -35.99
CA ASN A 317 -11.31 30.65 -36.60
C ASN A 317 -11.39 30.22 -38.08
N THR A 318 -10.48 29.35 -38.53
CA THR A 318 -10.58 28.64 -39.81
C THR A 318 -11.00 27.19 -39.59
N GLU A 319 -11.39 26.48 -40.65
CA GLU A 319 -11.71 25.04 -40.57
C GLU A 319 -10.53 24.17 -40.11
N TYR A 320 -9.29 24.67 -40.18
CA TYR A 320 -8.10 23.93 -39.75
C TYR A 320 -7.83 24.04 -38.24
N PHE A 321 -8.35 25.07 -37.56
CA PHE A 321 -8.12 25.25 -36.13
C PHE A 321 -9.04 24.35 -35.31
N LYS A 322 -8.50 23.24 -34.83
CA LYS A 322 -9.24 22.27 -34.02
C LYS A 322 -9.07 22.52 -32.52
N GLU A 323 -10.14 22.29 -31.77
CA GLU A 323 -10.13 22.35 -30.30
C GLU A 323 -9.36 21.18 -29.68
N TRP A 324 -8.89 21.37 -28.45
CA TRP A 324 -8.31 20.30 -27.67
C TRP A 324 -9.30 19.12 -27.52
N GLY A 325 -8.80 17.89 -27.59
CA GLY A 325 -9.63 16.69 -27.55
C GLY A 325 -9.96 16.09 -28.91
N SER A 326 -9.68 16.82 -30.01
CA SER A 326 -9.83 16.30 -31.38
C SER A 326 -8.58 15.56 -31.91
N GLY A 327 -7.55 15.44 -31.08
CA GLY A 327 -6.26 14.85 -31.44
C GLY A 327 -6.32 13.34 -31.57
N LYS A 328 -5.17 12.78 -31.96
CA LYS A 328 -5.01 11.36 -32.28
C LYS A 328 -4.96 10.53 -31.00
N LYS A 329 -5.80 9.49 -30.94
CA LYS A 329 -5.85 8.53 -29.81
C LYS A 329 -4.78 7.44 -29.87
N LYS A 330 -4.06 7.32 -30.99
CA LYS A 330 -2.92 6.42 -31.21
C LYS A 330 -1.67 7.20 -31.66
N PHE A 331 -1.44 8.35 -31.03
CA PHE A 331 -0.42 9.32 -31.43
C PHE A 331 0.98 8.69 -31.54
N LEU A 332 1.42 7.90 -30.55
CA LEU A 332 2.77 7.29 -30.61
C LEU A 332 2.93 6.28 -31.73
N ARG A 333 1.90 5.46 -31.99
CA ARG A 333 1.90 4.53 -33.12
C ARG A 333 2.03 5.28 -34.43
N GLU A 334 1.19 6.30 -34.65
CA GLU A 334 1.26 7.10 -35.88
C GLU A 334 2.59 7.86 -36.03
N LEU A 335 3.17 8.32 -34.92
CA LEU A 335 4.49 8.96 -34.91
C LEU A 335 5.60 7.98 -35.33
N PHE A 336 5.52 6.73 -34.85
CA PHE A 336 6.46 5.67 -35.23
C PHE A 336 6.34 5.29 -36.72
N GLU A 337 5.11 5.10 -37.22
CA GLU A 337 4.89 4.81 -38.64
C GLU A 337 5.36 5.96 -39.53
N LYS A 338 5.16 7.22 -39.10
CA LYS A 338 5.67 8.39 -39.80
C LYS A 338 7.20 8.39 -39.86
N HIS A 339 7.87 8.08 -38.74
CA HIS A 339 9.33 7.93 -38.70
C HIS A 339 9.82 6.90 -39.71
N LYS A 340 9.19 5.71 -39.76
CA LYS A 340 9.53 4.65 -40.72
C LYS A 340 9.37 5.08 -42.18
N ILE A 341 8.40 5.94 -42.48
CA ILE A 341 8.17 6.46 -43.84
C ILE A 341 9.19 7.54 -44.22
N GLU A 342 9.51 8.43 -43.27
CA GLU A 342 10.39 9.59 -43.50
C GLU A 342 11.88 9.23 -43.49
N ASP A 343 12.32 8.25 -42.69
CA ASP A 343 13.72 7.81 -42.64
C ASP A 343 14.03 6.59 -43.52
N LYS A 344 13.92 6.76 -44.84
CA LYS A 344 14.18 5.68 -45.82
C LYS A 344 15.61 5.14 -45.83
N ASN A 345 16.55 5.81 -45.16
CA ASN A 345 17.97 5.46 -45.15
C ASN A 345 18.42 4.84 -43.81
N ASN A 346 17.51 4.63 -42.84
CA ASN A 346 17.79 4.16 -41.47
C ASN A 346 18.95 4.95 -40.80
N LYS A 347 18.96 6.27 -40.97
CA LYS A 347 19.99 7.14 -40.34
C LYS A 347 19.54 7.73 -39.01
N LYS A 348 18.24 7.62 -38.69
CA LYS A 348 17.58 8.19 -37.53
C LYS A 348 17.02 7.08 -36.66
N THR A 349 16.96 7.32 -35.37
CA THR A 349 16.34 6.39 -34.42
C THR A 349 15.03 6.98 -33.91
N PHE A 350 14.04 6.14 -33.65
CA PHE A 350 12.77 6.65 -33.12
C PHE A 350 12.96 7.33 -31.76
N PHE A 351 13.89 6.83 -30.95
CA PHE A 351 14.17 7.42 -29.64
C PHE A 351 14.81 8.81 -29.73
N GLU A 352 15.98 8.94 -30.35
CA GLU A 352 16.76 10.19 -30.35
C GLU A 352 16.13 11.28 -31.22
N ASP A 353 15.57 10.93 -32.39
CA ASP A 353 15.04 11.93 -33.33
C ASP A 353 13.58 12.34 -33.05
N TYR A 354 12.82 11.53 -32.31
CA TYR A 354 11.39 11.78 -32.09
C TYR A 354 11.01 11.78 -30.60
N LEU A 355 11.41 10.77 -29.81
CA LEU A 355 11.01 10.72 -28.40
C LEU A 355 11.77 11.74 -27.53
N GLU A 356 13.08 11.92 -27.71
CA GLU A 356 13.84 12.90 -26.92
C GLU A 356 13.35 14.34 -27.15
N PRO A 357 13.16 14.84 -28.39
CA PRO A 357 12.58 16.17 -28.60
C PRO A 357 11.12 16.25 -28.14
N LEU A 358 10.36 15.16 -28.23
CA LEU A 358 9.00 15.12 -27.70
C LEU A 358 9.00 15.29 -26.17
N PHE A 359 9.88 14.60 -25.46
CA PHE A 359 9.96 14.62 -24.00
C PHE A 359 10.59 15.94 -23.52
N TYR A 360 11.86 16.17 -23.86
CA TYR A 360 12.70 17.17 -23.22
C TYR A 360 12.54 18.59 -23.77
N ASN A 361 11.87 18.73 -24.92
CA ASN A 361 11.52 20.03 -25.48
C ASN A 361 10.00 20.22 -25.45
N ASN A 362 9.22 19.34 -26.10
CA ASN A 362 7.79 19.59 -26.28
C ASN A 362 6.95 19.38 -25.01
N PHE A 363 7.28 18.42 -24.16
CA PHE A 363 6.56 18.25 -22.89
C PHE A 363 7.20 19.05 -21.73
N SER A 364 8.46 19.47 -21.85
CA SER A 364 9.20 20.19 -20.80
C SER A 364 9.27 21.72 -20.96
N GLU A 365 9.06 22.29 -22.15
CA GLU A 365 9.16 23.74 -22.38
C GLU A 365 7.82 24.42 -22.68
N ASP A 366 7.64 25.64 -22.16
CA ASP A 366 6.46 26.48 -22.43
C ASP A 366 6.54 27.15 -23.81
N ARG A 367 5.59 26.79 -24.68
CA ARG A 367 5.44 27.26 -26.07
C ARG A 367 4.26 28.22 -26.28
N GLY A 368 3.84 28.92 -25.23
CA GLY A 368 2.72 29.87 -25.29
C GLY A 368 1.34 29.21 -25.09
N GLU A 369 0.28 30.00 -25.20
CA GLU A 369 -1.12 29.59 -25.02
C GLU A 369 -1.59 28.57 -26.07
N LYS A 370 -1.14 28.70 -27.33
CA LYS A 370 -1.57 27.78 -28.41
C LYS A 370 -0.87 26.42 -28.34
N GLN A 371 0.30 26.36 -27.68
CA GLN A 371 1.14 25.17 -27.46
C GLN A 371 1.44 24.39 -28.75
N TYR A 372 1.82 25.13 -29.79
CA TYR A 372 2.15 24.55 -31.08
C TYR A 372 3.60 24.08 -31.11
N SER A 373 3.83 22.91 -31.72
CA SER A 373 5.15 22.39 -32.01
C SER A 373 5.46 22.53 -33.49
N ALA A 374 6.41 23.40 -33.83
CA ALA A 374 6.89 23.53 -35.20
C ALA A 374 7.61 22.26 -35.67
N GLU A 375 8.31 21.59 -34.76
CA GLU A 375 9.05 20.35 -35.02
C GLU A 375 8.14 19.19 -35.46
N PHE A 376 7.00 19.03 -34.77
CA PHE A 376 6.02 17.97 -35.05
C PHE A 376 4.84 18.42 -35.93
N ASN A 377 4.79 19.70 -36.31
CA ASN A 377 3.70 20.33 -37.07
C ASN A 377 2.31 20.08 -36.45
N CYS A 378 2.21 20.13 -35.11
CA CYS A 378 0.96 19.88 -34.40
C CYS A 378 0.95 20.52 -33.01
N ARG A 379 -0.23 20.61 -32.38
CA ARG A 379 -0.32 21.03 -30.97
C ARG A 379 0.06 19.87 -30.06
N LEU A 380 0.86 20.19 -29.05
CA LEU A 380 1.27 19.28 -28.00
C LEU A 380 1.21 20.00 -26.65
N PRO A 381 0.60 19.41 -25.61
CA PRO A 381 0.44 20.08 -24.33
C PRO A 381 1.77 20.29 -23.62
N PHE A 382 1.92 21.40 -22.90
CA PHE A 382 3.08 21.63 -22.02
C PHE A 382 2.84 21.04 -20.63
N LEU A 383 3.81 20.25 -20.12
CA LEU A 383 3.69 19.41 -18.93
C LEU A 383 4.74 19.74 -17.84
N ASN A 384 5.24 20.98 -17.75
CA ASN A 384 6.08 21.48 -16.64
C ASN A 384 7.37 20.70 -16.29
N GLY A 385 8.00 20.02 -17.25
CA GLY A 385 9.34 19.47 -17.04
C GLY A 385 9.32 18.14 -16.30
N GLY A 386 9.47 18.08 -14.97
CA GLY A 386 9.33 16.88 -14.13
C GLY A 386 9.67 15.52 -14.78
N LEU A 387 8.64 14.71 -15.06
CA LEU A 387 8.78 13.39 -15.71
C LEU A 387 9.42 13.46 -17.10
N PHE A 388 9.19 14.55 -17.80
CA PHE A 388 9.69 14.83 -19.15
C PHE A 388 10.94 15.71 -19.15
N ASP A 389 11.59 15.90 -18.01
CA ASP A 389 12.97 16.40 -17.96
C ASP A 389 13.95 15.24 -18.24
N PRO A 390 15.19 15.52 -18.68
CA PRO A 390 16.25 14.51 -18.76
C PRO A 390 16.43 13.75 -17.43
N TYR A 391 16.92 12.52 -17.49
CA TYR A 391 17.21 11.74 -16.28
C TYR A 391 18.55 12.19 -15.67
N GLY A 392 18.53 12.76 -14.47
CA GLY A 392 19.72 13.42 -13.91
C GLY A 392 20.02 14.69 -14.70
N ASP A 393 21.29 14.93 -15.00
CA ASP A 393 21.79 16.03 -15.82
C ASP A 393 22.45 15.54 -17.13
N TYR A 394 22.00 14.38 -17.66
CA TYR A 394 22.55 13.85 -18.91
C TYR A 394 22.28 14.80 -20.10
N ASN A 395 23.32 15.03 -20.90
CA ASN A 395 23.25 15.96 -22.03
C ASN A 395 22.66 15.29 -23.27
N TRP A 396 21.34 15.20 -23.35
CA TRP A 396 20.61 14.57 -24.45
C TRP A 396 20.88 15.18 -25.84
N LYS A 397 21.39 16.42 -25.92
CA LYS A 397 21.73 17.05 -27.22
C LYS A 397 23.09 16.61 -27.78
N GLU A 398 23.98 16.11 -26.91
CA GLU A 398 25.35 15.74 -27.27
C GLU A 398 25.61 14.23 -27.17
N THR A 399 24.89 13.54 -26.30
CA THR A 399 25.05 12.10 -26.06
C THR A 399 24.21 11.30 -27.05
N THR A 400 24.85 10.56 -27.96
CA THR A 400 24.18 9.68 -28.93
C THR A 400 24.38 8.21 -28.59
N PHE A 401 23.30 7.43 -28.56
CA PHE A 401 23.27 5.99 -28.29
C PHE A 401 22.07 5.35 -28.98
N ASN A 402 22.24 4.13 -29.48
CA ASN A 402 21.23 3.53 -30.34
C ASN A 402 20.28 2.62 -29.56
N LEU A 403 19.02 3.06 -29.43
CA LEU A 403 17.90 2.18 -29.09
C LEU A 403 17.20 1.74 -30.40
N ASP A 404 17.46 0.50 -30.81
CA ASP A 404 16.96 -0.06 -32.07
C ASP A 404 15.42 0.05 -32.17
N ASP A 405 14.92 0.51 -33.32
CA ASP A 405 13.48 0.66 -33.56
C ASP A 405 12.68 -0.64 -33.35
N SER A 406 13.31 -1.81 -33.50
CA SER A 406 12.71 -3.12 -33.22
C SER A 406 12.31 -3.32 -31.75
N LEU A 407 12.89 -2.55 -30.83
CA LEU A 407 12.44 -2.49 -29.43
C LEU A 407 11.04 -1.88 -29.32
N PHE A 408 10.71 -0.92 -30.18
CA PHE A 408 9.43 -0.21 -30.17
C PHE A 408 8.36 -0.92 -30.98
N SER A 409 8.69 -1.44 -32.17
CA SER A 409 7.77 -2.25 -32.99
C SER A 409 8.53 -3.18 -33.93
N ASN A 410 8.06 -4.43 -34.11
CA ASN A 410 8.75 -5.42 -34.94
C ASN A 410 7.79 -6.46 -35.56
N ASP A 411 8.30 -7.26 -36.51
CA ASP A 411 7.54 -8.29 -37.25
C ASP A 411 6.94 -9.41 -36.37
N LYS A 412 7.37 -9.51 -35.10
CA LYS A 412 6.84 -10.49 -34.14
C LYS A 412 5.72 -9.90 -33.27
N ASP A 413 5.29 -8.67 -33.53
CA ASP A 413 4.30 -7.91 -32.76
C ASP A 413 4.59 -7.91 -31.25
N ASN A 414 5.88 -7.78 -30.90
CA ASN A 414 6.33 -7.81 -29.51
C ASN A 414 7.17 -6.60 -29.10
N GLY A 415 7.21 -5.54 -29.91
CA GLY A 415 7.78 -4.26 -29.51
C GLY A 415 6.95 -3.59 -28.40
N ILE A 416 7.50 -2.54 -27.78
CA ILE A 416 6.83 -1.78 -26.72
C ILE A 416 5.46 -1.27 -27.20
N LEU A 417 5.41 -0.66 -28.38
CA LEU A 417 4.17 -0.12 -28.94
C LEU A 417 3.20 -1.25 -29.33
N ASP A 418 3.71 -2.37 -29.86
CA ASP A 418 2.88 -3.53 -30.23
C ASP A 418 2.20 -4.13 -29.00
N ILE A 419 2.94 -4.25 -27.90
CA ILE A 419 2.42 -4.70 -26.61
C ILE A 419 1.34 -3.73 -26.14
N PHE A 420 1.63 -2.44 -26.07
CA PHE A 420 0.73 -1.46 -25.49
C PHE A 420 -0.56 -1.30 -26.32
N ASP A 421 -0.47 -1.36 -27.65
CA ASP A 421 -1.64 -1.29 -28.55
C ASP A 421 -2.61 -2.46 -28.38
N ARG A 422 -2.17 -3.60 -27.82
CA ARG A 422 -3.04 -4.77 -27.54
C ARG A 422 -3.90 -4.60 -26.30
N TYR A 423 -3.55 -3.67 -25.41
CA TYR A 423 -4.29 -3.43 -24.17
C TYR A 423 -5.06 -2.12 -24.24
N ASN A 424 -6.23 -2.11 -23.59
CA ASN A 424 -6.96 -0.87 -23.43
C ASN A 424 -6.40 -0.08 -22.24
N PHE A 425 -6.12 1.21 -22.43
CA PHE A 425 -5.67 2.12 -21.37
C PHE A 425 -6.83 3.01 -20.94
N THR A 426 -7.01 3.16 -19.62
CA THR A 426 -7.98 4.08 -19.01
C THR A 426 -7.22 5.15 -18.22
N ILE A 427 -7.66 6.40 -18.33
CA ILE A 427 -7.19 7.49 -17.47
C ILE A 427 -7.82 7.45 -16.07
N ASN A 428 -8.97 6.79 -15.92
CA ASN A 428 -9.67 6.66 -14.65
C ASN A 428 -9.05 5.51 -13.86
N GLU A 429 -8.54 5.80 -12.67
CA GLU A 429 -8.22 4.75 -11.70
C GLU A 429 -9.51 4.08 -11.22
N ASN A 430 -9.43 2.77 -11.05
CA ASN A 430 -10.54 1.96 -10.60
C ASN A 430 -10.80 2.20 -9.10
N ASP A 431 -12.08 2.24 -8.70
CA ASP A 431 -12.50 2.37 -7.31
C ASP A 431 -13.24 1.09 -6.83
N ASN A 432 -13.70 1.07 -5.58
CA ASN A 432 -14.35 -0.11 -4.98
C ASN A 432 -15.69 -0.48 -5.65
N TYR A 433 -16.39 0.49 -6.25
CA TYR A 433 -17.73 0.32 -6.80
C TYR A 433 -17.73 0.33 -8.34
N GLU A 434 -16.71 0.92 -8.97
CA GLU A 434 -16.52 0.98 -10.40
C GLU A 434 -15.13 0.46 -10.80
N THR A 435 -15.12 -0.65 -11.52
CA THR A 435 -13.91 -1.22 -12.11
C THR A 435 -14.07 -1.29 -13.63
N GLU A 436 -13.20 -0.61 -14.35
CA GLU A 436 -12.96 -0.79 -15.77
C GLU A 436 -11.80 -1.78 -15.96
N VAL A 437 -12.05 -2.81 -16.75
CA VAL A 437 -11.09 -3.86 -17.04
C VAL A 437 -10.16 -3.38 -18.16
N ALA A 438 -9.20 -2.55 -17.76
CA ALA A 438 -8.23 -1.87 -18.61
C ALA A 438 -6.95 -1.61 -17.79
N VAL A 439 -5.87 -1.24 -18.48
CA VAL A 439 -4.65 -0.75 -17.86
C VAL A 439 -4.95 0.62 -17.25
N ASP A 440 -4.92 0.71 -15.93
CA ASP A 440 -5.16 1.95 -15.16
C ASP A 440 -3.85 2.53 -14.60
N PRO A 441 -3.82 3.80 -14.16
CA PRO A 441 -2.62 4.42 -13.62
C PRO A 441 -2.08 3.76 -12.34
N GLU A 442 -2.94 3.11 -11.56
CA GLU A 442 -2.52 2.39 -10.35
C GLU A 442 -1.67 1.16 -10.68
N MET A 443 -1.98 0.48 -11.77
CA MET A 443 -1.18 -0.65 -12.26
C MET A 443 0.27 -0.25 -12.50
N LEU A 444 0.57 0.99 -12.89
CA LEU A 444 1.96 1.44 -13.00
C LEU A 444 2.66 1.36 -11.64
N GLY A 445 2.02 1.79 -10.56
CA GLY A 445 2.57 1.65 -9.21
C GLY A 445 2.92 0.20 -8.89
N LYS A 446 2.00 -0.72 -9.16
CA LYS A 446 2.23 -2.17 -9.01
C LYS A 446 3.38 -2.67 -9.88
N VAL A 447 3.45 -2.23 -11.13
CA VAL A 447 4.49 -2.64 -12.08
C VAL A 447 5.85 -2.21 -11.54
N PHE A 448 6.03 -0.93 -11.24
CA PHE A 448 7.30 -0.36 -10.81
C PHE A 448 7.80 -0.95 -9.49
N GLU A 449 6.92 -1.14 -8.50
CA GLU A 449 7.27 -1.81 -7.24
C GLU A 449 7.72 -3.26 -7.50
N ASN A 450 7.10 -3.93 -8.49
CA ASN A 450 7.45 -5.30 -8.89
C ASN A 450 8.59 -5.40 -9.92
N LEU A 451 9.13 -4.28 -10.43
CA LEU A 451 10.34 -4.28 -11.25
C LEU A 451 11.61 -4.33 -10.40
N LEU A 452 11.53 -3.95 -9.11
CA LEU A 452 12.62 -4.14 -8.15
C LEU A 452 12.99 -5.62 -8.05
N GLU A 453 14.27 -5.97 -7.96
CA GLU A 453 14.69 -7.36 -7.80
C GLU A 453 14.10 -7.99 -6.52
N VAL A 454 13.91 -9.31 -6.50
CA VAL A 454 13.29 -10.01 -5.35
C VAL A 454 14.13 -9.86 -4.07
N PHE A 455 15.45 -9.72 -4.21
CA PHE A 455 16.35 -9.43 -3.09
C PHE A 455 16.14 -8.01 -2.57
N ASP A 456 16.05 -7.03 -3.48
CA ASP A 456 15.77 -5.62 -3.18
C ASP A 456 14.37 -5.39 -2.59
N ARG A 457 13.36 -6.17 -2.99
CA ARG A 457 12.01 -6.09 -2.38
C ARG A 457 12.01 -6.53 -0.93
N LYS A 458 12.75 -7.59 -0.59
CA LYS A 458 12.86 -8.08 0.80
C LYS A 458 13.76 -7.18 1.65
N SER A 459 14.80 -6.59 1.07
CA SER A 459 15.72 -5.69 1.77
C SER A 459 15.16 -4.26 1.90
N LYS A 460 14.28 -3.82 0.99
CA LYS A 460 13.61 -2.49 1.02
C LYS A 460 12.18 -2.54 1.57
N GLY A 461 11.56 -3.71 1.73
CA GLY A 461 10.22 -3.87 2.31
C GLY A 461 9.06 -3.30 1.46
N ALA A 462 9.26 -3.08 0.16
CA ALA A 462 8.26 -2.49 -0.74
C ALA A 462 7.19 -3.53 -1.14
N PHE A 463 6.01 -3.42 -0.56
CA PHE A 463 4.84 -4.25 -0.90
C PHE A 463 3.63 -3.37 -1.22
N TYR A 464 2.96 -3.69 -2.32
CA TYR A 464 1.71 -3.06 -2.70
C TYR A 464 0.63 -3.29 -1.62
N THR A 465 -0.08 -2.23 -1.25
CA THR A 465 -1.15 -2.27 -0.23
C THR A 465 -2.51 -2.43 -0.90
N PRO A 466 -3.32 -3.44 -0.53
CA PRO A 466 -4.66 -3.63 -1.09
C PRO A 466 -5.56 -2.39 -0.95
N ARG A 467 -6.38 -2.13 -1.98
CA ARG A 467 -7.24 -0.93 -2.07
C ARG A 467 -8.22 -0.82 -0.90
N GLU A 468 -8.77 -1.95 -0.46
CA GLU A 468 -9.73 -2.04 0.64
C GLU A 468 -9.11 -1.54 1.94
N ILE A 469 -7.84 -1.90 2.19
CA ILE A 469 -7.07 -1.46 3.36
C ILE A 469 -6.71 0.01 3.24
N VAL A 470 -6.21 0.44 2.07
CA VAL A 470 -5.90 1.85 1.81
C VAL A 470 -7.13 2.70 2.11
N ARG A 471 -8.27 2.38 1.50
CA ARG A 471 -9.53 3.11 1.70
C ARG A 471 -9.94 3.13 3.17
N TYR A 472 -9.92 1.98 3.84
CA TYR A 472 -10.24 1.90 5.27
C TYR A 472 -9.36 2.84 6.11
N MET A 473 -8.04 2.74 5.95
CA MET A 473 -7.08 3.56 6.70
C MET A 473 -7.24 5.06 6.39
N THR A 474 -7.50 5.41 5.13
CA THR A 474 -7.75 6.80 4.72
C THR A 474 -9.02 7.37 5.36
N ASN A 475 -10.13 6.60 5.34
CA ASN A 475 -11.40 7.01 5.93
C ASN A 475 -11.28 7.14 7.45
N GLU A 476 -10.77 6.13 8.14
CA GLU A 476 -10.61 6.18 9.61
C GLU A 476 -9.69 7.33 10.06
N SER A 477 -8.62 7.60 9.31
CA SER A 477 -7.72 8.71 9.61
C SER A 477 -8.40 10.08 9.47
N ILE A 478 -9.14 10.30 8.37
CA ILE A 478 -9.88 11.54 8.14
C ILE A 478 -11.03 11.69 9.14
N MET A 479 -11.78 10.61 9.40
CA MET A 479 -12.86 10.63 10.38
C MET A 479 -12.34 10.94 11.78
N ASN A 480 -11.23 10.34 12.21
CA ASN A 480 -10.65 10.64 13.52
C ASN A 480 -10.16 12.10 13.61
N TYR A 481 -9.60 12.65 12.53
CA TYR A 481 -9.27 14.08 12.44
C TYR A 481 -10.52 14.97 12.57
N LEU A 482 -11.61 14.64 11.89
CA LEU A 482 -12.86 15.41 12.00
C LEU A 482 -13.47 15.29 13.40
N LEU A 483 -13.49 14.10 13.98
CA LEU A 483 -14.01 13.87 15.33
C LEU A 483 -13.26 14.68 16.38
N SER A 484 -11.93 14.73 16.32
CA SER A 484 -11.13 15.50 17.28
C SER A 484 -11.41 17.01 17.27
N HIS A 485 -12.06 17.53 16.22
CA HIS A 485 -12.44 18.93 16.09
C HIS A 485 -13.95 19.19 16.25
N LEU A 486 -14.79 18.17 16.07
CA LEU A 486 -16.25 18.33 15.95
C LEU A 486 -17.08 17.51 16.95
N GLU A 487 -16.46 16.63 17.74
CA GLU A 487 -17.16 15.81 18.74
C GLU A 487 -17.95 16.69 19.74
N GLU A 488 -17.36 17.80 20.20
CA GLU A 488 -18.02 18.76 21.09
C GLU A 488 -19.23 19.46 20.44
N LYS A 489 -19.34 19.44 19.11
CA LYS A 489 -20.46 20.00 18.33
C LYS A 489 -21.57 18.98 18.07
N GLY A 490 -21.47 17.78 18.65
CA GLY A 490 -22.48 16.73 18.56
C GLY A 490 -22.42 15.88 17.30
N ILE A 491 -21.33 15.95 16.51
CA ILE A 491 -21.10 15.04 15.39
C ILE A 491 -20.53 13.73 15.93
N SER A 492 -21.23 12.62 15.65
CA SER A 492 -20.78 11.29 16.08
C SER A 492 -19.92 10.60 15.02
N LYS A 493 -19.29 9.46 15.38
CA LYS A 493 -18.55 8.65 14.40
C LYS A 493 -19.48 8.10 13.33
N GLU A 494 -20.69 7.68 13.71
CA GLU A 494 -21.71 7.14 12.81
C GLU A 494 -22.17 8.18 11.77
N ASP A 495 -22.27 9.45 12.18
CA ASP A 495 -22.59 10.56 11.25
C ASP A 495 -21.53 10.68 10.15
N LEU A 496 -20.24 10.57 10.51
CA LEU A 496 -19.14 10.64 9.54
C LEU A 496 -19.04 9.36 8.69
N GLU A 497 -19.19 8.18 9.29
CA GLU A 497 -19.24 6.91 8.54
C GLU A 497 -20.34 6.97 7.46
N TYR A 498 -21.49 7.56 7.77
CA TYR A 498 -22.55 7.79 6.80
C TYR A 498 -22.10 8.71 5.66
N LEU A 499 -21.44 9.83 5.96
CA LEU A 499 -20.94 10.77 4.95
C LEU A 499 -19.95 10.10 3.98
N PHE A 500 -18.98 9.33 4.48
CA PHE A 500 -17.94 8.71 3.64
C PHE A 500 -18.43 7.47 2.88
N ASN A 501 -19.34 6.67 3.46
CA ASN A 501 -19.80 5.43 2.84
C ASN A 501 -21.03 5.63 1.96
N LEU A 502 -21.96 6.49 2.35
CA LEU A 502 -23.27 6.66 1.70
C LEU A 502 -23.53 8.09 1.20
N GLY A 503 -22.60 9.03 1.40
CA GLY A 503 -22.86 10.44 1.17
C GLY A 503 -23.12 10.82 -0.28
N GLU A 504 -22.42 10.23 -1.25
CA GLU A 504 -22.67 10.50 -2.67
C GLU A 504 -24.07 10.05 -3.11
N PHE A 505 -24.45 8.84 -2.73
CA PHE A 505 -25.77 8.29 -3.00
C PHE A 505 -26.86 9.16 -2.39
N THR A 506 -26.68 9.54 -1.13
CA THR A 506 -27.68 10.31 -0.39
C THR A 506 -27.81 11.72 -0.92
N LYS A 507 -26.68 12.34 -1.32
CA LYS A 507 -26.66 13.67 -1.94
C LYS A 507 -27.49 13.72 -3.22
N GLU A 508 -27.40 12.72 -4.09
CA GLU A 508 -28.23 12.69 -5.31
C GLU A 508 -29.73 12.60 -5.01
N TYR A 509 -30.10 11.81 -3.99
CA TYR A 509 -31.49 11.68 -3.55
C TYR A 509 -32.02 12.98 -2.92
N ASP A 510 -31.24 13.57 -2.02
CA ASP A 510 -31.59 14.81 -1.32
C ASP A 510 -31.67 16.01 -2.28
N GLU A 511 -30.79 16.08 -3.28
CA GLU A 511 -30.82 17.07 -4.35
C GLU A 511 -32.14 17.00 -5.14
N GLN A 512 -32.61 15.79 -5.47
CA GLN A 512 -33.89 15.61 -6.15
C GLN A 512 -35.09 16.05 -5.30
N ILE A 513 -35.10 15.73 -4.00
CA ILE A 513 -36.15 16.16 -3.08
C ILE A 513 -36.18 17.68 -2.99
N PHE A 514 -35.02 18.30 -2.81
CA PHE A 514 -34.93 19.75 -2.66
C PHE A 514 -35.41 20.47 -3.92
N GLU A 515 -34.98 20.05 -5.10
CA GLU A 515 -35.40 20.65 -6.38
C GLU A 515 -36.89 20.47 -6.66
N LYS A 516 -37.44 19.30 -6.37
CA LYS A 516 -38.85 19.02 -6.62
C LYS A 516 -39.75 19.69 -5.58
N ASP A 517 -39.57 19.34 -4.30
CA ASP A 517 -40.54 19.71 -3.27
C ASP A 517 -40.38 21.18 -2.86
N TYR A 518 -39.15 21.68 -2.71
CA TYR A 518 -38.92 23.07 -2.27
C TYR A 518 -38.89 24.06 -3.45
N ILE A 519 -38.06 23.81 -4.49
CA ILE A 519 -37.91 24.77 -5.59
C ILE A 519 -39.11 24.76 -6.55
N THR A 520 -39.59 23.58 -6.96
CA THR A 520 -40.65 23.46 -7.98
C THR A 520 -42.04 23.53 -7.38
N ASP A 521 -42.33 22.68 -6.38
CA ASP A 521 -43.66 22.53 -5.78
C ASP A 521 -43.92 23.51 -4.62
N LYS A 522 -42.90 24.25 -4.16
CA LYS A 522 -42.97 25.23 -3.05
C LYS A 522 -43.60 24.68 -1.76
N LYS A 523 -43.37 23.40 -1.48
CA LYS A 523 -43.77 22.75 -0.23
C LYS A 523 -42.81 23.11 0.88
N GLU A 524 -43.35 23.16 2.10
CA GLU A 524 -42.54 23.35 3.30
C GLU A 524 -41.71 22.09 3.58
N LEU A 525 -40.40 22.26 3.78
CA LEU A 525 -39.48 21.16 4.10
C LEU A 525 -39.72 20.69 5.53
N LYS A 526 -40.22 19.47 5.69
CA LYS A 526 -40.41 18.84 7.00
C LYS A 526 -39.07 18.41 7.60
N LYS A 527 -38.97 18.41 8.94
CA LYS A 527 -37.77 17.91 9.65
C LYS A 527 -37.56 16.43 9.34
N GLY A 528 -36.33 16.06 8.97
CA GLY A 528 -35.97 14.67 8.62
C GLY A 528 -36.35 14.22 7.21
N ILE A 529 -36.66 15.16 6.31
CA ILE A 529 -36.97 14.83 4.90
C ILE A 529 -35.75 14.36 4.10
N PHE A 530 -34.56 14.80 4.49
CA PHE A 530 -33.29 14.45 3.85
C PHE A 530 -32.71 13.19 4.48
N GLY A 531 -32.09 12.35 3.64
CA GLY A 531 -31.42 11.13 4.08
C GLY A 531 -30.10 11.41 4.80
N MET A 532 -29.42 12.51 4.49
CA MET A 532 -28.15 12.85 5.13
C MET A 532 -28.38 13.24 6.60
N PRO A 533 -27.54 12.77 7.55
CA PRO A 533 -27.69 13.10 8.97
C PRO A 533 -27.75 14.60 9.23
N SER A 534 -28.67 15.02 10.08
CA SER A 534 -28.93 16.44 10.32
C SER A 534 -27.71 17.20 10.85
N ASN A 535 -26.85 16.53 11.64
CA ASN A 535 -25.62 17.09 12.18
C ASN A 535 -24.58 17.38 11.08
N ILE A 536 -24.49 16.51 10.07
CA ILE A 536 -23.63 16.70 8.89
C ILE A 536 -24.15 17.87 8.05
N ILE A 537 -25.47 17.93 7.82
CA ILE A 537 -26.09 19.04 7.09
C ILE A 537 -25.76 20.36 7.80
N SER A 538 -26.08 20.48 9.09
CA SER A 538 -25.92 21.73 9.85
C SER A 538 -24.49 22.23 9.94
N HIS A 539 -23.50 21.33 9.97
CA HIS A 539 -22.07 21.65 10.08
C HIS A 539 -21.30 21.48 8.77
N SER A 540 -21.98 21.32 7.64
CA SER A 540 -21.37 21.02 6.33
C SER A 540 -20.25 21.98 5.91
N LYS A 541 -20.43 23.28 6.19
CA LYS A 541 -19.40 24.31 5.92
C LYS A 541 -18.15 24.16 6.79
N GLU A 542 -18.32 23.78 8.05
CA GLU A 542 -17.20 23.59 8.97
C GLU A 542 -16.40 22.33 8.64
N ILE A 543 -17.11 21.23 8.33
CA ILE A 543 -16.49 19.99 7.85
C ILE A 543 -15.68 20.26 6.58
N ASP A 544 -16.24 20.98 5.61
CA ASP A 544 -15.52 21.35 4.38
C ASP A 544 -14.27 22.18 4.64
N GLU A 545 -14.32 23.12 5.60
CA GLU A 545 -13.18 23.95 5.97
C GLU A 545 -12.05 23.15 6.65
N LEU A 546 -12.38 22.16 7.48
CA LEU A 546 -11.41 21.24 8.06
C LEU A 546 -10.77 20.36 6.98
N LEU A 547 -11.58 19.74 6.13
CA LEU A 547 -11.11 18.96 4.98
C LEU A 547 -10.26 19.78 4.00
N ARG A 548 -10.46 21.11 3.92
CA ARG A 548 -9.65 22.02 3.12
C ARG A 548 -8.28 22.32 3.75
N LYS A 549 -8.17 22.34 5.08
CA LYS A 549 -6.98 22.80 5.80
C LYS A 549 -6.05 21.68 6.28
N VAL A 550 -6.56 20.45 6.34
CA VAL A 550 -5.83 19.26 6.80
C VAL A 550 -4.46 19.11 6.11
N LYS A 551 -3.43 18.78 6.90
CA LYS A 551 -2.05 18.51 6.47
C LYS A 551 -1.70 17.05 6.71
N ILE A 552 -1.31 16.35 5.66
CA ILE A 552 -1.20 14.89 5.64
C ILE A 552 0.16 14.50 5.08
N ALA A 553 0.89 13.66 5.81
CA ALA A 553 2.20 13.16 5.39
C ALA A 553 2.22 11.64 5.26
N ASP A 554 2.90 11.15 4.22
CA ASP A 554 3.36 9.77 4.13
C ASP A 554 4.90 9.73 4.04
N PRO A 555 5.61 9.30 5.10
CA PRO A 555 7.07 9.32 5.16
C PRO A 555 7.74 8.18 4.38
N ALA A 556 6.96 7.26 3.79
CA ALA A 556 7.45 6.19 2.93
C ALA A 556 6.40 5.93 1.84
N CYS A 557 6.14 6.95 1.02
CA CYS A 557 4.92 7.01 0.22
C CYS A 557 4.88 6.04 -0.97
N GLY A 558 6.01 5.43 -1.34
CA GLY A 558 6.09 4.47 -2.43
C GLY A 558 5.51 5.03 -3.71
N SER A 559 4.69 4.23 -4.40
CA SER A 559 3.97 4.65 -5.62
C SER A 559 2.73 5.53 -5.39
N GLY A 560 2.50 5.99 -4.16
CA GLY A 560 1.48 7.01 -3.86
C GLY A 560 0.09 6.47 -3.53
N ALA A 561 -0.02 5.22 -3.06
CA ALA A 561 -1.31 4.60 -2.73
C ALA A 561 -2.11 5.38 -1.66
N PHE A 562 -1.49 5.74 -0.53
CA PHE A 562 -2.17 6.51 0.52
C PHE A 562 -2.42 7.98 0.16
N PRO A 563 -1.45 8.74 -0.42
CA PRO A 563 -1.71 10.09 -0.89
C PRO A 563 -2.91 10.17 -1.84
N LEU A 564 -3.02 9.23 -2.78
CA LEU A 564 -4.12 9.20 -3.74
C LEU A 564 -5.44 8.71 -3.11
N GLY A 565 -5.39 7.70 -2.23
CA GLY A 565 -6.56 7.25 -1.48
C GLY A 565 -7.19 8.39 -0.67
N ILE A 566 -6.37 9.12 0.09
CA ILE A 566 -6.83 10.27 0.88
C ILE A 566 -7.32 11.40 -0.01
N LEU A 567 -6.64 11.68 -1.13
CA LEU A 567 -7.09 12.69 -2.11
C LEU A 567 -8.53 12.41 -2.54
N ASN A 568 -8.80 11.17 -2.94
CA ASN A 568 -10.10 10.77 -3.44
C ASN A 568 -11.18 10.93 -2.36
N GLU A 569 -10.93 10.48 -1.13
CA GLU A 569 -11.91 10.57 -0.04
C GLU A 569 -12.16 12.02 0.42
N ILE A 570 -11.12 12.87 0.49
CA ILE A 570 -11.28 14.31 0.76
C ILE A 570 -12.14 14.97 -0.31
N VAL A 571 -11.82 14.74 -1.59
CA VAL A 571 -12.53 15.38 -2.70
C VAL A 571 -13.97 14.89 -2.79
N ARG A 572 -14.19 13.59 -2.58
CA ARG A 572 -15.51 12.96 -2.54
C ARG A 572 -16.39 13.58 -1.47
N ALA A 573 -15.92 13.63 -0.22
CA ALA A 573 -16.66 14.24 0.89
C ALA A 573 -16.94 15.73 0.64
N ARG A 574 -15.96 16.50 0.18
CA ARG A 574 -16.14 17.94 -0.12
C ARG A 574 -17.09 18.20 -1.29
N ASN A 575 -17.13 17.30 -2.28
CA ASN A 575 -18.07 17.36 -3.39
C ASN A 575 -19.50 17.10 -2.90
N VAL A 576 -19.70 16.11 -2.02
CA VAL A 576 -20.99 15.83 -1.35
C VAL A 576 -21.46 17.06 -0.55
N LEU A 577 -20.59 17.62 0.30
CA LEU A 577 -20.91 18.76 1.15
C LEU A 577 -21.28 20.03 0.36
N THR A 578 -20.80 20.16 -0.88
CA THR A 578 -21.07 21.34 -1.72
C THR A 578 -22.57 21.55 -1.95
N PHE A 579 -23.35 20.47 -2.11
CA PHE A 579 -24.81 20.56 -2.23
C PHE A 579 -25.45 21.14 -0.97
N TYR A 580 -25.15 20.56 0.20
CA TYR A 580 -25.75 21.00 1.47
C TYR A 580 -25.34 22.42 1.87
N ILE A 581 -24.09 22.81 1.60
CA ILE A 581 -23.62 24.19 1.84
C ILE A 581 -24.46 25.19 1.03
N ASN A 582 -24.69 24.90 -0.25
CA ASN A 582 -25.51 25.76 -1.11
C ASN A 582 -26.96 25.78 -0.64
N MET A 583 -27.54 24.61 -0.39
CA MET A 583 -28.92 24.47 0.09
C MET A 583 -29.18 25.33 1.33
N ILE A 584 -28.30 25.28 2.33
CA ILE A 584 -28.44 26.06 3.57
C ILE A 584 -28.38 27.56 3.33
N GLU A 585 -27.49 28.03 2.45
CA GLU A 585 -27.40 29.45 2.13
C GLU A 585 -28.68 29.96 1.45
N ILE A 586 -29.26 29.18 0.53
CA ILE A 586 -30.52 29.53 -0.14
C ILE A 586 -31.67 29.59 0.86
N LEU A 587 -31.76 28.62 1.78
CA LEU A 587 -32.77 28.62 2.84
C LEU A 587 -32.63 29.84 3.78
N LYS A 588 -31.40 30.31 4.03
CA LYS A 588 -31.15 31.51 4.84
C LYS A 588 -31.53 32.80 4.11
N GLU A 589 -31.23 32.90 2.82
CA GLU A 589 -31.45 34.13 2.03
C GLU A 589 -32.85 34.23 1.40
N LYS A 590 -33.61 33.14 1.33
CA LYS A 590 -34.93 33.05 0.69
C LYS A 590 -34.95 33.48 -0.79
N ASP A 591 -33.81 33.38 -1.50
CA ASP A 591 -33.66 33.77 -2.91
C ASP A 591 -33.81 32.55 -3.85
N GLU A 592 -35.04 32.07 -4.01
CA GLU A 592 -35.36 30.92 -4.89
C GLU A 592 -35.18 31.25 -6.39
N LYS A 593 -35.38 32.52 -6.79
CA LYS A 593 -35.39 32.93 -8.21
C LYS A 593 -34.03 32.78 -8.87
N ASN A 594 -32.94 32.97 -8.12
CA ASN A 594 -31.57 32.87 -8.63
C ASN A 594 -30.90 31.54 -8.29
N TYR A 595 -31.65 30.54 -7.81
CA TYR A 595 -31.14 29.22 -7.42
C TYR A 595 -30.20 28.62 -8.48
N TRP A 596 -30.73 28.42 -9.70
CA TRP A 596 -29.99 27.78 -10.79
C TRP A 596 -28.75 28.57 -11.22
N SER A 597 -28.86 29.90 -11.32
CA SER A 597 -27.74 30.77 -11.69
C SER A 597 -26.61 30.76 -10.65
N ARG A 598 -26.95 30.75 -9.36
CA ARG A 598 -25.97 30.69 -8.25
C ARG A 598 -25.36 29.31 -8.10
N LEU A 599 -26.19 28.27 -8.23
CA LEU A 599 -25.75 26.87 -8.21
C LEU A 599 -24.73 26.65 -9.32
N GLU A 600 -25.02 27.12 -10.53
CA GLU A 600 -24.12 27.03 -11.68
C GLU A 600 -22.81 27.81 -11.43
N LYS A 601 -22.88 29.05 -10.92
CA LYS A 601 -21.68 29.86 -10.61
C LYS A 601 -20.81 29.21 -9.53
N LYS A 602 -21.41 28.65 -8.46
CA LYS A 602 -20.68 27.99 -7.38
C LYS A 602 -20.19 26.59 -7.76
N GLN A 603 -20.96 25.80 -8.50
CA GLN A 603 -20.52 24.52 -9.04
C GLN A 603 -19.32 24.71 -9.98
N ARG A 604 -19.30 25.76 -10.81
CA ARG A 604 -18.11 26.16 -11.59
C ARG A 604 -16.91 26.54 -10.72
N SER A 605 -17.12 27.00 -9.48
CA SER A 605 -16.04 27.32 -8.54
C SER A 605 -15.53 26.12 -7.73
N ARG A 606 -16.35 25.07 -7.56
CA ARG A 606 -16.09 23.89 -6.73
C ARG A 606 -16.17 22.58 -7.52
N THR A 607 -15.64 22.59 -8.73
CA THR A 607 -15.50 21.38 -9.57
C THR A 607 -14.53 20.37 -8.93
N PRO A 608 -14.70 19.05 -9.14
CA PRO A 608 -13.74 18.02 -8.69
C PRO A 608 -12.28 18.34 -9.03
N TYR A 609 -12.01 18.84 -10.25
CA TYR A 609 -10.69 19.32 -10.68
C TYR A 609 -10.07 20.34 -9.71
N LYS A 610 -10.80 21.41 -9.38
CA LYS A 610 -10.34 22.48 -8.46
C LYS A 610 -10.14 21.96 -7.03
N LEU A 611 -11.00 21.06 -6.57
CA LEU A 611 -10.89 20.45 -5.25
C LEU A 611 -9.64 19.56 -5.17
N LYS A 612 -9.40 18.72 -6.19
CA LYS A 612 -8.18 17.89 -6.30
C LYS A 612 -6.93 18.74 -6.35
N LEU A 613 -6.90 19.72 -7.26
CA LEU A 613 -5.77 20.63 -7.43
C LEU A 613 -5.39 21.30 -6.10
N TYR A 614 -6.37 21.82 -5.37
CA TYR A 614 -6.13 22.47 -4.09
C TYR A 614 -5.60 21.50 -3.03
N ALA A 615 -6.20 20.31 -2.91
CA ALA A 615 -5.78 19.30 -1.94
C ALA A 615 -4.34 18.82 -2.21
N ILE A 616 -4.01 18.56 -3.48
CA ILE A 616 -2.65 18.17 -3.88
C ILE A 616 -1.63 19.27 -3.54
N GLN A 617 -1.95 20.54 -3.78
CA GLN A 617 -1.04 21.64 -3.51
C GLN A 617 -0.87 21.96 -2.01
N ASN A 618 -1.92 21.79 -1.21
CA ASN A 618 -1.96 22.35 0.14
C ASN A 618 -2.14 21.33 1.26
N SER A 619 -2.52 20.09 0.97
CA SER A 619 -2.88 19.11 2.00
C SER A 619 -2.00 17.87 1.99
N LEU A 620 -1.47 17.47 0.83
CA LEU A 620 -0.76 16.20 0.67
C LEU A 620 0.75 16.42 0.60
N TYR A 621 1.48 15.62 1.39
CA TYR A 621 2.93 15.62 1.47
C TYR A 621 3.43 14.18 1.52
N GLY A 622 4.56 13.89 0.87
CA GLY A 622 5.11 12.55 0.80
C GLY A 622 6.61 12.56 0.62
N VAL A 623 7.28 11.56 1.21
CA VAL A 623 8.73 11.37 1.08
C VAL A 623 9.01 9.90 0.79
N ASP A 624 9.94 9.66 -0.11
CA ASP A 624 10.46 8.33 -0.39
C ASP A 624 11.95 8.40 -0.72
N ILE A 625 12.69 7.36 -0.36
CA ILE A 625 14.13 7.27 -0.65
C ILE A 625 14.40 6.98 -2.13
N GLU A 626 13.44 6.35 -2.82
CA GLU A 626 13.57 5.92 -4.21
C GLU A 626 13.01 7.00 -5.18
N PRO A 627 13.84 7.59 -6.06
CA PRO A 627 13.39 8.62 -7.00
C PRO A 627 12.23 8.17 -7.89
N SER A 628 12.28 6.91 -8.35
CA SER A 628 11.25 6.35 -9.23
C SER A 628 9.88 6.26 -8.56
N ALA A 629 9.82 5.98 -7.25
CA ALA A 629 8.58 5.94 -6.48
C ALA A 629 7.90 7.32 -6.41
N ILE A 630 8.69 8.38 -6.19
CA ILE A 630 8.21 9.77 -6.22
C ILE A 630 7.74 10.17 -7.61
N ASP A 631 8.48 9.82 -8.66
CA ASP A 631 8.11 10.14 -10.05
C ASP A 631 6.74 9.51 -10.41
N ILE A 632 6.47 8.27 -9.97
CA ILE A 632 5.18 7.59 -10.16
C ILE A 632 4.06 8.23 -9.33
N THR A 633 4.33 8.56 -8.07
CA THR A 633 3.36 9.24 -7.20
C THR A 633 2.90 10.54 -7.83
N LYS A 634 3.85 11.36 -8.33
CA LYS A 634 3.56 12.61 -9.05
C LYS A 634 2.73 12.34 -10.32
N LEU A 635 3.09 11.32 -11.09
CA LEU A 635 2.37 10.91 -12.30
C LEU A 635 0.91 10.53 -12.01
N ARG A 636 0.67 9.71 -10.98
CA ARG A 636 -0.68 9.25 -10.62
C ARG A 636 -1.56 10.38 -10.10
N LEU A 637 -1.01 11.21 -9.20
CA LEU A 637 -1.69 12.42 -8.74
C LEU A 637 -2.06 13.33 -9.92
N TRP A 638 -1.18 13.43 -10.91
CA TRP A 638 -1.46 14.24 -12.08
C TRP A 638 -2.55 13.64 -12.98
N LEU A 639 -2.49 12.34 -13.29
CA LEU A 639 -3.55 11.66 -14.05
C LEU A 639 -4.92 11.80 -13.35
N SER A 640 -4.93 11.75 -12.02
CA SER A 640 -6.15 11.97 -11.23
C SER A 640 -6.77 13.36 -11.43
N ILE A 641 -5.97 14.40 -11.66
CA ILE A 641 -6.44 15.76 -11.98
C ILE A 641 -6.94 15.81 -13.43
N LEU A 642 -6.17 15.24 -14.37
CA LEU A 642 -6.49 15.25 -15.80
C LEU A 642 -7.82 14.59 -16.12
N VAL A 643 -8.19 13.55 -15.37
CA VAL A 643 -9.50 12.90 -15.48
C VAL A 643 -10.62 13.94 -15.42
N ASP A 644 -10.55 14.88 -14.47
CA ASP A 644 -11.61 15.86 -14.20
C ASP A 644 -11.45 17.19 -14.96
N SER A 645 -10.37 17.38 -15.72
CA SER A 645 -10.18 18.60 -16.54
C SER A 645 -11.07 18.56 -17.79
N THR A 646 -11.70 19.69 -18.11
CA THR A 646 -12.37 19.88 -19.39
C THR A 646 -11.36 20.04 -20.52
N ASN A 647 -11.71 19.63 -21.74
CA ASN A 647 -10.84 19.74 -22.91
C ASN A 647 -10.31 21.17 -23.14
N ASN A 648 -11.05 22.21 -22.74
CA ASN A 648 -10.66 23.60 -22.93
C ASN A 648 -9.71 24.15 -21.84
N ASP A 649 -9.36 23.36 -20.82
CA ASP A 649 -8.54 23.76 -19.66
C ASP A 649 -7.22 22.96 -19.61
N VAL A 650 -6.48 22.93 -20.73
CA VAL A 650 -5.12 22.32 -20.79
C VAL A 650 -4.13 23.25 -20.10
N ARG A 651 -4.05 23.14 -18.77
CA ARG A 651 -3.14 23.94 -17.94
C ARG A 651 -1.85 23.19 -17.60
N PRO A 652 -0.72 23.91 -17.48
CA PRO A 652 0.53 23.33 -17.00
C PRO A 652 0.35 22.71 -15.59
N LEU A 653 1.15 21.68 -15.30
CA LEU A 653 1.03 20.89 -14.06
C LEU A 653 1.04 21.76 -12.79
N PRO A 654 0.33 21.40 -11.71
CA PRO A 654 0.76 21.88 -10.40
C PRO A 654 2.21 21.46 -10.18
N ASN A 655 3.08 22.38 -9.77
CA ASN A 655 4.44 22.00 -9.39
C ASN A 655 4.36 21.24 -8.06
N LEU A 656 4.58 19.91 -8.12
CA LEU A 656 4.49 18.98 -6.99
C LEU A 656 5.83 18.80 -6.26
N ASP A 657 6.88 19.51 -6.69
CA ASP A 657 8.26 19.23 -6.25
C ASP A 657 8.53 19.51 -4.78
N PHE A 658 7.71 20.36 -4.14
CA PHE A 658 7.80 20.67 -2.70
C PHE A 658 6.74 19.97 -1.84
N ASN A 659 5.95 19.08 -2.44
CA ASN A 659 4.98 18.25 -1.73
C ASN A 659 5.43 16.80 -1.71
N PHE A 660 6.02 16.30 -2.80
CA PHE A 660 6.53 14.94 -2.93
C PHE A 660 8.02 14.95 -3.23
N MET A 661 8.82 14.58 -2.21
CA MET A 661 10.25 14.81 -2.19
C MET A 661 11.04 13.52 -2.05
N ILE A 662 12.22 13.50 -2.66
CA ILE A 662 13.15 12.39 -2.56
C ILE A 662 14.01 12.60 -1.32
N GLY A 663 14.12 11.60 -0.45
CA GLY A 663 15.07 11.62 0.65
C GLY A 663 14.89 10.51 1.67
N ASN A 664 15.91 10.30 2.49
CA ASN A 664 15.81 9.37 3.62
C ASN A 664 15.06 10.02 4.79
N SER A 665 13.77 9.69 4.92
CA SER A 665 12.87 10.23 5.94
C SER A 665 13.37 10.09 7.38
N LEU A 666 14.19 9.08 7.69
CA LEU A 666 14.66 8.78 9.06
C LEU A 666 15.93 9.52 9.46
N ILE A 667 16.55 10.24 8.52
CA ILE A 667 17.85 10.86 8.70
C ILE A 667 17.72 12.37 8.43
N ASP A 668 17.71 13.17 9.49
CA ASP A 668 17.81 14.64 9.42
C ASP A 668 19.22 15.14 9.81
N GLU A 669 20.13 14.19 10.06
CA GLU A 669 21.49 14.40 10.52
C GLU A 669 22.48 13.66 9.62
N PHE A 670 23.65 14.25 9.37
CA PHE A 670 24.70 13.56 8.65
C PHE A 670 25.82 13.14 9.62
N GLU A 671 25.94 11.83 9.87
CA GLU A 671 26.83 11.22 10.88
C GLU A 671 26.72 11.86 12.28
N GLY A 672 25.50 12.13 12.74
CA GLY A 672 25.24 12.70 14.08
C GLY A 672 25.36 14.22 14.17
N MET A 673 25.57 14.92 13.05
CA MET A 673 25.50 16.38 12.98
C MET A 673 24.16 16.82 12.41
N LYS A 674 23.43 17.65 13.17
CA LYS A 674 22.22 18.31 12.67
C LYS A 674 22.57 19.27 11.54
N LEU A 675 21.99 19.01 10.38
CA LEU A 675 22.11 19.88 9.20
C LEU A 675 21.23 21.13 9.33
N PHE A 676 20.26 21.12 10.25
CA PHE A 676 19.35 22.22 10.51
C PHE A 676 19.02 22.35 12.01
N ASP A 677 19.11 23.57 12.57
CA ASP A 677 18.67 23.88 13.93
C ASP A 677 17.19 24.28 13.93
N GLU A 678 16.34 23.35 14.36
CA GLU A 678 14.89 23.51 14.40
C GLU A 678 14.41 24.68 15.27
N SER A 679 15.21 25.11 16.26
CA SER A 679 14.88 26.25 17.12
C SER A 679 14.80 27.57 16.34
N LEU A 680 15.36 27.61 15.12
CA LEU A 680 15.32 28.76 14.23
C LEU A 680 13.96 28.95 13.53
N LEU A 681 13.01 28.01 13.70
CA LEU A 681 11.65 28.17 13.19
C LEU A 681 10.75 29.02 14.09
N ASP A 682 11.11 29.20 15.36
CA ASP A 682 10.38 30.07 16.29
C ASP A 682 10.84 31.52 16.13
N ASP A 683 9.94 32.39 15.65
CA ASP A 683 10.22 33.80 15.43
C ASP A 683 10.73 34.51 16.69
N LYS A 684 10.28 34.13 17.89
CA LYS A 684 10.76 34.70 19.17
C LYS A 684 12.15 34.21 19.52
N VAL A 685 12.46 32.94 19.26
CA VAL A 685 13.81 32.39 19.46
C VAL A 685 14.79 33.02 18.47
N LEU A 686 14.37 33.17 17.22
CA LEU A 686 15.11 33.85 16.17
C LEU A 686 15.36 35.32 16.58
N GLU A 687 14.34 36.06 16.99
CA GLU A 687 14.48 37.45 17.48
C GLU A 687 15.38 37.56 18.74
N LYS A 688 15.30 36.60 19.65
CA LYS A 688 16.09 36.58 20.89
C LYS A 688 17.56 36.21 20.61
N LYS A 689 17.82 35.27 19.70
CA LYS A 689 19.17 34.98 19.18
C LYS A 689 19.72 36.20 18.44
N LEU A 690 18.93 36.85 17.57
CA LEU A 690 19.28 38.11 16.88
C LEU A 690 19.65 39.25 17.85
N LYS A 691 18.90 39.41 18.96
CA LYS A 691 19.20 40.41 20.00
C LYS A 691 20.45 40.07 20.82
N LYS A 692 20.72 38.78 21.09
CA LYS A 692 21.95 38.32 21.77
C LYS A 692 23.19 38.50 20.88
N ILE A 693 23.06 38.22 19.59
CA ILE A 693 24.16 38.28 18.60
C ILE A 693 24.55 39.73 18.27
N LYS A 694 23.62 40.70 18.38
CA LYS A 694 23.96 42.14 18.29
C LYS A 694 24.97 42.62 19.35
N LYS A 695 25.28 41.83 20.38
CA LYS A 695 26.22 42.18 21.48
C LYS A 695 27.58 41.46 21.44
N ALA A 696 27.83 40.54 20.50
CA ALA A 696 29.08 39.77 20.44
C ALA A 696 29.75 39.86 19.06
N GLU A 697 31.06 40.12 19.02
CA GLU A 697 31.88 40.32 17.81
C GLU A 697 32.09 39.06 16.92
N ASN A 698 31.48 37.92 17.25
CA ASN A 698 31.46 36.72 16.39
C ASN A 698 30.38 36.85 15.29
N MET A 699 30.53 37.84 14.39
CA MET A 699 29.38 38.57 13.82
C MET A 699 29.07 38.38 12.31
N LYS A 700 29.83 37.61 11.50
CA LYS A 700 29.53 37.46 10.05
C LYS A 700 28.82 36.16 9.66
N LEU A 701 29.19 35.04 10.27
CA LEU A 701 28.77 33.70 9.85
C LEU A 701 27.34 33.32 10.28
N PHE A 702 26.98 33.57 11.55
CA PHE A 702 25.61 33.33 12.05
C PHE A 702 24.57 34.21 11.36
N ARG A 703 24.96 35.43 10.95
CA ARG A 703 24.11 36.25 10.08
C ARG A 703 23.89 35.57 8.72
N GLY A 704 24.94 35.02 8.11
CA GLY A 704 24.83 34.31 6.82
C GLY A 704 23.86 33.12 6.85
N ILE A 705 23.92 32.25 7.86
CA ILE A 705 22.99 31.10 7.99
C ILE A 705 21.55 31.56 8.21
N GLU A 706 21.33 32.55 9.08
CA GLU A 706 19.99 33.09 9.37
C GLU A 706 19.40 33.87 8.17
N ASP A 707 20.23 34.58 7.42
CA ASP A 707 19.82 35.35 6.23
C ASP A 707 19.44 34.40 5.08
N ILE A 708 20.23 33.33 4.85
CA ILE A 708 19.89 32.28 3.87
C ILE A 708 18.56 31.61 4.24
N LEU A 709 18.32 31.28 5.51
CA LEU A 709 17.06 30.67 5.95
C LEU A 709 15.85 31.58 5.73
N LYS A 710 15.97 32.88 6.01
CA LYS A 710 14.90 33.85 5.71
C LYS A 710 14.64 33.93 4.21
N GLU A 711 15.70 33.93 3.41
CA GLU A 711 15.59 33.99 1.96
C GLU A 711 14.93 32.72 1.40
N ILE A 712 15.28 31.53 1.89
CA ILE A 712 14.61 30.26 1.57
C ILE A 712 13.12 30.37 1.85
N PHE A 713 12.71 30.83 3.04
CA PHE A 713 11.29 30.93 3.38
C PHE A 713 10.53 31.94 2.52
N ILE A 714 11.15 33.08 2.18
CA ILE A 714 10.55 34.09 1.29
C ILE A 714 10.40 33.49 -0.12
N LYS A 715 11.45 32.87 -0.67
CA LYS A 715 11.41 32.29 -2.01
C LYS A 715 10.46 31.10 -2.09
N GLN A 716 10.39 30.24 -1.06
CA GLN A 716 9.37 29.19 -0.96
C GLN A 716 7.96 29.81 -1.00
N SER A 717 7.69 30.87 -0.24
CA SER A 717 6.40 31.57 -0.26
C SER A 717 6.07 32.15 -1.65
N LEU A 718 7.04 32.81 -2.29
CA LEU A 718 6.89 33.33 -3.66
C LEU A 718 6.63 32.21 -4.66
N PHE A 719 7.36 31.10 -4.55
CA PHE A 719 7.22 29.93 -5.40
C PHE A 719 5.80 29.34 -5.33
N PHE A 720 5.23 29.21 -4.13
CA PHE A 720 3.86 28.69 -3.96
C PHE A 720 2.78 29.62 -4.53
N ASN A 721 3.05 30.93 -4.61
CA ASN A 721 2.11 31.93 -5.12
C ASN A 721 2.33 32.31 -6.60
N GLU A 722 3.45 31.92 -7.20
CA GLU A 722 3.80 32.24 -8.58
C GLU A 722 3.00 31.37 -9.56
N ASN A 723 2.58 31.92 -10.70
CA ASN A 723 1.82 31.18 -11.73
C ASN A 723 2.66 30.97 -13.00
N ASN A 724 3.72 31.74 -13.18
CA ASN A 724 4.63 31.59 -14.31
C ASN A 724 5.57 30.38 -14.11
N SER A 725 5.59 29.48 -15.09
CA SER A 725 6.37 28.24 -15.03
C SER A 725 7.88 28.47 -15.05
N ASN A 726 8.38 29.38 -15.91
CA ASN A 726 9.81 29.71 -15.98
C ASN A 726 10.30 30.34 -14.68
N LYS A 727 9.54 31.28 -14.13
CA LYS A 727 9.88 31.93 -12.87
C LYS A 727 9.78 30.99 -11.67
N LYS A 728 8.85 30.02 -11.71
CA LYS A 728 8.82 28.92 -10.73
C LYS A 728 10.06 28.03 -10.82
N LYS A 729 10.53 27.71 -12.04
CA LYS A 729 11.76 26.95 -12.26
C LYS A 729 12.98 27.70 -11.73
N GLU A 730 13.07 29.00 -12.00
CA GLU A 730 14.09 29.88 -11.41
C GLU A 730 14.03 29.89 -9.89
N LEU A 731 12.86 30.16 -9.29
CA LEU A 731 12.68 30.16 -7.84
C LEU A 731 13.03 28.81 -7.20
N LYS A 732 12.71 27.69 -7.87
CA LYS A 732 13.08 26.36 -7.41
C LYS A 732 14.60 26.18 -7.40
N ASN A 733 15.27 26.50 -8.51
CA ASN A 733 16.72 26.43 -8.61
C ASN A 733 17.39 27.31 -7.55
N ASP A 734 16.88 28.52 -7.32
CA ASP A 734 17.35 29.41 -6.27
C ASP A 734 17.17 28.81 -4.87
N ILE A 735 16.01 28.20 -4.57
CA ILE A 735 15.74 27.55 -3.28
C ILE A 735 16.71 26.39 -3.06
N GLU A 736 16.86 25.52 -4.07
CA GLU A 736 17.80 24.40 -4.02
C GLU A 736 19.24 24.89 -3.84
N GLU A 737 19.65 25.95 -4.53
CA GLU A 737 20.98 26.55 -4.38
C GLU A 737 21.19 27.12 -2.97
N LEU A 738 20.20 27.81 -2.41
CA LEU A 738 20.25 28.33 -1.05
C LEU A 738 20.31 27.22 0.00
N GLU A 739 19.52 26.15 -0.16
CA GLU A 739 19.60 24.96 0.69
C GLU A 739 20.97 24.28 0.59
N ASN A 740 21.51 24.19 -0.64
CA ASN A 740 22.83 23.65 -0.88
C ASN A 740 23.91 24.48 -0.19
N ASN A 741 23.81 25.81 -0.28
CA ASN A 741 24.71 26.75 0.39
C ASN A 741 24.60 26.66 1.91
N LEU A 742 23.38 26.53 2.45
CA LEU A 742 23.13 26.32 3.87
C LEU A 742 23.83 25.06 4.38
N ILE A 743 23.66 23.94 3.66
CA ILE A 743 24.26 22.65 4.00
C ILE A 743 25.78 22.71 3.87
N LYS A 744 26.30 23.34 2.81
CA LYS A 744 27.74 23.52 2.58
C LYS A 744 28.40 24.34 3.68
N LEU A 745 27.79 25.45 4.08
CA LEU A 745 28.26 26.29 5.20
C LEU A 745 28.26 25.48 6.50
N THR A 746 27.17 24.75 6.77
CA THR A 746 27.03 23.94 7.99
C THR A 746 28.08 22.83 8.07
N LEU A 747 28.42 22.18 6.95
CA LEU A 747 29.40 21.08 6.95
C LEU A 747 30.86 21.55 6.94
N THR A 748 31.14 22.67 6.26
CA THR A 748 32.49 23.26 6.20
C THR A 748 32.93 23.74 7.58
N GLU A 749 32.04 24.38 8.33
CA GLU A 749 32.30 24.86 9.69
C GLU A 749 32.57 23.72 10.69
N ASN A 750 31.95 22.56 10.46
CA ASN A 750 32.22 21.36 11.26
C ASN A 750 33.46 20.58 10.79
N GLY A 751 34.27 21.13 9.87
CA GLY A 751 35.57 20.59 9.46
C GLY A 751 35.51 19.32 8.61
N ASN A 752 34.41 19.04 7.92
CA ASN A 752 34.15 17.74 7.29
C ASN A 752 34.02 17.82 5.75
N HIS A 753 35.12 18.12 5.06
CA HIS A 753 35.15 18.25 3.60
C HIS A 753 34.78 16.97 2.82
N LYS A 754 35.17 15.78 3.30
CA LYS A 754 34.79 14.49 2.69
C LYS A 754 33.28 14.26 2.64
N LYS A 755 32.55 14.82 3.62
CA LYS A 755 31.08 14.67 3.73
C LYS A 755 30.34 15.55 2.73
N LEU A 756 30.93 16.71 2.40
CA LEU A 756 30.42 17.55 1.34
C LEU A 756 30.50 16.84 -0.02
N GLU A 757 31.62 16.15 -0.30
CA GLU A 757 31.80 15.35 -1.52
C GLU A 757 30.75 14.23 -1.63
N GLU A 758 30.40 13.55 -0.53
CA GLU A 758 29.39 12.49 -0.52
C GLU A 758 27.97 13.00 -0.77
N ILE A 759 27.62 14.16 -0.20
CA ILE A 759 26.32 14.82 -0.47
C ILE A 759 26.27 15.35 -1.91
N GLU A 760 27.36 15.93 -2.40
CA GLU A 760 27.46 16.39 -3.80
C GLU A 760 27.36 15.21 -4.78
N LYS A 761 27.95 14.06 -4.46
CA LYS A 761 27.81 12.80 -5.23
C LYS A 761 26.37 12.29 -5.21
N GLY A 762 25.76 12.15 -4.04
CA GLY A 762 24.37 11.70 -3.92
C GLY A 762 23.39 12.58 -4.71
N ARG A 763 23.60 13.90 -4.72
CA ARG A 763 22.79 14.84 -5.52
C ARG A 763 22.85 14.54 -7.02
N LYS A 764 24.03 14.24 -7.57
CA LYS A 764 24.17 13.84 -8.99
C LYS A 764 23.40 12.55 -9.29
N GLU A 765 23.37 11.62 -8.36
CA GLU A 765 22.61 10.37 -8.46
C GLU A 765 21.09 10.51 -8.18
N ARG A 766 20.57 11.75 -8.02
CA ARG A 766 19.20 12.03 -7.52
C ARG A 766 18.88 11.38 -6.17
N ARG A 767 19.89 11.12 -5.34
CA ARG A 767 19.74 10.54 -3.99
C ARG A 767 19.99 11.60 -2.92
N LYS A 768 19.02 11.78 -2.02
CA LYS A 768 19.22 12.54 -0.78
C LYS A 768 19.36 11.55 0.39
N PRO A 769 20.57 11.34 0.96
CA PRO A 769 20.76 10.41 2.08
C PRO A 769 20.15 10.91 3.40
N TYR A 770 19.57 12.10 3.39
CA TYR A 770 18.86 12.75 4.48
C TYR A 770 17.56 13.37 3.97
N PHE A 771 16.67 13.75 4.90
CA PHE A 771 15.51 14.58 4.63
C PHE A 771 15.23 15.52 5.81
N LEU A 772 15.27 16.84 5.56
CA LEU A 772 15.11 17.86 6.59
C LEU A 772 13.65 18.28 6.72
N TRP A 773 12.82 17.41 7.33
CA TRP A 773 11.37 17.59 7.46
C TRP A 773 10.92 19.01 7.79
N LYS A 774 11.53 19.64 8.79
CA LYS A 774 11.10 20.97 9.27
C LYS A 774 11.59 22.14 8.41
N LEU A 775 12.58 21.92 7.54
CA LEU A 775 13.05 22.91 6.56
C LEU A 775 12.28 22.76 5.24
N GLU A 776 12.26 21.53 4.71
CA GLU A 776 11.64 21.17 3.44
C GLU A 776 10.11 21.39 3.50
N PHE A 777 9.48 21.11 4.66
CA PHE A 777 8.05 21.38 4.91
C PHE A 777 7.83 22.49 5.95
N ALA A 778 8.68 23.52 5.97
CA ALA A 778 8.62 24.60 6.95
C ALA A 778 7.25 25.29 7.03
N LYS A 779 6.53 25.42 5.90
CA LYS A 779 5.17 25.97 5.88
C LYS A 779 4.22 25.18 6.80
N VAL A 780 4.28 23.84 6.78
CA VAL A 780 3.45 22.98 7.62
C VAL A 780 3.79 23.17 9.09
N PHE A 781 5.07 23.13 9.44
CA PHE A 781 5.49 23.25 10.84
C PHE A 781 5.27 24.65 11.41
N LYS A 782 5.41 25.72 10.62
CA LYS A 782 5.17 27.10 11.06
C LYS A 782 3.68 27.43 11.16
N GLU A 783 2.89 27.06 10.16
CA GLU A 783 1.46 27.45 10.11
C GLU A 783 0.55 26.48 10.87
N ASN A 784 0.89 25.19 10.92
CA ASN A 784 0.04 24.13 11.51
C ASN A 784 0.66 23.43 12.74
N GLY A 785 1.94 23.70 13.06
CA GLY A 785 2.64 23.08 14.19
C GLY A 785 3.05 21.61 13.99
N GLY A 786 2.86 21.08 12.77
CA GLY A 786 3.08 19.67 12.43
C GLY A 786 1.99 19.15 11.50
N PHE A 787 1.95 17.84 11.27
CA PHE A 787 0.92 17.20 10.45
C PHE A 787 -0.32 16.84 11.27
N ASP A 788 -1.50 16.97 10.65
CA ASP A 788 -2.77 16.50 11.21
C ASP A 788 -2.89 14.98 11.12
N ILE A 789 -2.40 14.41 10.01
CA ILE A 789 -2.44 12.97 9.73
C ILE A 789 -1.07 12.52 9.22
N VAL A 790 -0.55 11.43 9.77
CA VAL A 790 0.57 10.67 9.22
C VAL A 790 0.06 9.28 8.87
N ILE A 791 0.18 8.87 7.62
CA ILE A 791 -0.37 7.59 7.13
C ILE A 791 0.64 6.92 6.21
N GLY A 792 0.65 5.58 6.14
CA GLY A 792 1.57 4.90 5.23
C GLY A 792 1.70 3.39 5.46
N ASN A 793 2.55 2.77 4.64
CA ASN A 793 3.03 1.41 4.80
C ASN A 793 4.57 1.41 4.89
N PRO A 794 5.15 1.53 6.09
CA PRO A 794 6.59 1.57 6.24
C PRO A 794 7.27 0.22 5.90
N PRO A 795 8.59 0.19 5.61
CA PRO A 795 9.28 -1.02 5.16
C PRO A 795 9.56 -2.06 6.26
N TYR A 796 9.23 -3.34 6.00
CA TYR A 796 9.33 -4.45 6.97
C TYR A 796 10.66 -5.21 6.94
N ILE A 797 11.71 -4.62 7.53
CA ILE A 797 13.07 -5.18 7.51
C ILE A 797 13.52 -5.48 8.94
N GLY A 798 13.89 -6.73 9.22
CA GLY A 798 14.49 -7.11 10.51
C GLY A 798 16.02 -6.95 10.51
N GLU A 799 16.61 -6.49 11.62
CA GLU A 799 18.05 -6.21 11.71
C GLU A 799 18.96 -7.43 11.47
N GLY A 800 18.51 -8.64 11.83
CA GLY A 800 19.36 -9.83 11.94
C GLY A 800 20.29 -10.11 10.75
N LYS A 801 19.81 -9.95 9.51
CA LYS A 801 20.60 -10.11 8.27
C LYS A 801 20.91 -8.78 7.56
N ASN A 802 20.39 -7.65 8.05
CA ASN A 802 20.35 -6.38 7.33
C ASN A 802 20.94 -5.23 8.16
N LYS A 803 21.96 -5.49 8.97
CA LYS A 803 22.55 -4.48 9.88
C LYS A 803 22.97 -3.20 9.17
N ASP A 804 23.48 -3.32 7.94
CA ASP A 804 23.98 -2.19 7.16
C ASP A 804 22.90 -1.13 6.88
N VAL A 805 21.61 -1.54 6.79
CA VAL A 805 20.48 -0.62 6.62
C VAL A 805 20.20 0.18 7.89
N PHE A 806 20.51 -0.37 9.07
CA PHE A 806 20.25 0.27 10.37
C PHE A 806 21.37 1.22 10.80
N LEU A 807 22.62 0.95 10.39
CA LEU A 807 23.79 1.72 10.82
C LEU A 807 23.65 3.24 10.57
N PRO A 808 23.22 3.71 9.39
CA PRO A 808 23.09 5.15 9.13
C PRO A 808 22.10 5.83 10.08
N VAL A 809 20.97 5.19 10.35
CA VAL A 809 19.94 5.72 11.27
C VAL A 809 20.44 5.62 12.71
N GLN A 810 21.05 4.51 13.12
CA GLN A 810 21.54 4.27 14.48
C GLN A 810 22.53 5.34 14.96
N GLN A 811 23.33 5.90 14.05
CA GLN A 811 24.35 6.88 14.38
C GLN A 811 23.78 8.29 14.65
N THR A 812 22.54 8.58 14.21
CA THR A 812 21.87 9.86 14.45
C THR A 812 21.39 9.99 15.90
N SER A 813 21.07 11.20 16.35
CA SER A 813 20.45 11.45 17.66
C SER A 813 19.08 10.77 17.77
N PHE A 814 18.30 10.79 16.68
CA PHE A 814 17.02 10.08 16.54
C PHE A 814 17.22 8.57 16.71
N GLY A 815 18.21 8.00 16.02
CA GLY A 815 18.59 6.59 16.15
C GLY A 815 18.96 6.23 17.58
N LYS A 816 19.86 6.98 18.22
CA LYS A 816 20.26 6.73 19.62
C LYS A 816 19.07 6.70 20.58
N LYS A 817 18.06 7.54 20.36
CA LYS A 817 16.83 7.59 21.15
C LYS A 817 16.00 6.32 20.98
N TYR A 818 15.73 5.89 19.75
CA TYR A 818 14.74 4.82 19.47
C TYR A 818 15.32 3.45 19.12
N TYR A 819 16.61 3.36 18.80
CA TYR A 819 17.28 2.12 18.41
C TYR A 819 17.44 1.15 19.59
N ILE A 820 17.20 -0.12 19.34
CA ILE A 820 17.56 -1.25 20.20
C ILE A 820 17.96 -2.43 19.32
N GLY A 821 18.95 -3.21 19.73
CA GLY A 821 19.39 -4.38 18.96
C GLY A 821 18.27 -5.41 18.76
N LYS A 822 18.27 -6.05 17.61
CA LYS A 822 17.27 -7.01 17.10
C LYS A 822 15.87 -6.43 16.90
N MET A 823 15.79 -5.13 16.56
CA MET A 823 14.53 -4.47 16.20
C MET A 823 14.15 -4.65 14.73
N ASP A 824 12.92 -4.28 14.40
CA ASP A 824 12.46 -4.12 13.01
C ASP A 824 12.57 -2.64 12.59
N PHE A 825 12.89 -2.40 11.32
CA PHE A 825 13.25 -1.07 10.79
C PHE A 825 12.06 -0.10 10.83
N TRP A 826 10.85 -0.58 10.57
CA TRP A 826 9.63 0.24 10.61
C TRP A 826 9.35 0.87 11.99
N TYR A 827 9.96 0.37 13.07
CA TYR A 827 9.81 1.00 14.39
C TYR A 827 10.36 2.44 14.43
N PHE A 828 11.36 2.74 13.60
CA PHE A 828 11.84 4.11 13.40
C PHE A 828 10.76 4.97 12.74
N PHE A 829 10.07 4.48 11.71
CA PHE A 829 9.01 5.23 11.04
C PHE A 829 7.82 5.55 11.94
N THR A 830 7.45 4.63 12.84
CA THR A 830 6.41 4.91 13.85
C THR A 830 6.84 6.01 14.81
N SER A 831 8.08 5.96 15.29
CA SER A 831 8.61 6.99 16.18
C SER A 831 8.74 8.35 15.49
N LEU A 832 9.19 8.36 14.23
CA LEU A 832 9.25 9.56 13.40
C LEU A 832 7.84 10.13 13.20
N GLY A 833 6.87 9.30 12.80
CA GLY A 833 5.51 9.75 12.57
C GLY A 833 4.89 10.41 13.81
N ILE A 834 5.14 9.90 15.01
CA ILE A 834 4.72 10.53 16.27
C ILE A 834 5.40 11.91 16.47
N GLU A 835 6.67 12.07 16.09
CA GLU A 835 7.38 13.35 16.16
C GLU A 835 6.91 14.36 15.11
N LEU A 836 6.44 13.91 13.94
CA LEU A 836 5.89 14.74 12.86
C LEU A 836 4.46 15.26 13.16
N LEU A 837 3.69 14.53 13.97
CA LEU A 837 2.32 14.92 14.33
C LEU A 837 2.27 16.15 15.24
N LYS A 838 1.26 17.00 15.02
CA LYS A 838 0.82 17.97 16.03
C LYS A 838 -0.03 17.31 17.12
N GLU A 839 -0.31 18.01 18.22
CA GLU A 839 -1.22 17.51 19.27
C GLU A 839 -2.62 17.25 18.70
N ASN A 840 -3.26 16.17 19.12
CA ASN A 840 -4.50 15.60 18.56
C ASN A 840 -4.41 15.15 17.09
N GLY A 841 -3.19 15.09 16.52
CA GLY A 841 -2.95 14.50 15.20
C GLY A 841 -3.08 12.98 15.21
N THR A 842 -3.34 12.40 14.04
CA THR A 842 -3.60 10.96 13.87
C THR A 842 -2.46 10.27 13.12
N LEU A 843 -1.96 9.13 13.62
CA LEU A 843 -1.02 8.28 12.89
C LEU A 843 -1.69 6.95 12.56
N SER A 844 -1.66 6.51 11.30
CA SER A 844 -2.17 5.19 10.91
C SER A 844 -1.19 4.45 10.01
N TYR A 845 -0.73 3.27 10.45
CA TYR A 845 0.14 2.41 9.65
C TYR A 845 -0.40 0.99 9.56
N ILE A 846 -0.08 0.35 8.43
CA ILE A 846 -0.07 -1.09 8.31
C ILE A 846 1.35 -1.60 8.61
N ALA A 847 1.49 -2.56 9.53
CA ALA A 847 2.78 -3.13 9.90
C ALA A 847 2.67 -4.55 10.48
N PRO A 848 3.78 -5.28 10.68
CA PRO A 848 3.77 -6.58 11.36
C PRO A 848 3.18 -6.50 12.77
N ASN A 849 2.39 -7.49 13.19
CA ASN A 849 1.65 -7.45 14.47
C ASN A 849 2.48 -7.80 15.73
N ASN A 850 3.68 -8.32 15.57
CA ASN A 850 4.51 -8.87 16.65
C ASN A 850 5.07 -7.82 17.64
N TRP A 851 5.06 -6.53 17.28
CA TRP A 851 5.69 -5.45 18.07
C TRP A 851 5.09 -5.25 19.47
N LEU A 852 3.87 -5.76 19.71
CA LEU A 852 3.22 -5.73 21.01
C LEU A 852 3.98 -6.53 22.08
N THR A 853 4.73 -7.56 21.66
CA THR A 853 5.38 -8.52 22.58
C THR A 853 6.87 -8.75 22.30
N THR A 854 7.43 -8.25 21.19
CA THR A 854 8.85 -8.47 20.86
C THR A 854 9.77 -7.58 21.69
N ALA A 855 10.91 -8.11 22.12
CA ALA A 855 11.91 -7.33 22.86
C ALA A 855 12.49 -6.16 22.03
N GLY A 856 12.61 -6.32 20.72
CA GLY A 856 13.05 -5.26 19.81
C GLY A 856 12.07 -4.08 19.71
N GLY A 857 10.79 -4.28 20.06
CA GLY A 857 9.75 -3.24 20.00
C GLY A 857 9.64 -2.36 21.24
N LYS A 858 10.40 -2.63 22.32
CA LYS A 858 10.26 -1.98 23.64
C LYS A 858 10.27 -0.45 23.58
N LYS A 859 11.31 0.13 22.96
CA LYS A 859 11.44 1.60 22.85
C LYS A 859 10.28 2.25 22.09
N MET A 860 9.83 1.61 21.00
CA MET A 860 8.67 2.08 20.25
C MET A 860 7.39 1.98 21.08
N ARG A 861 7.15 0.85 21.77
CA ARG A 861 6.00 0.69 22.68
C ARG A 861 5.96 1.78 23.75
N ASN A 862 7.10 2.04 24.39
CA ASN A 862 7.21 3.10 25.40
C ASN A 862 6.91 4.47 24.79
N HIS A 863 7.38 4.75 23.57
CA HIS A 863 7.11 5.99 22.88
C HIS A 863 5.60 6.16 22.57
N ILE A 864 4.96 5.13 22.04
CA ILE A 864 3.50 5.09 21.80
C ILE A 864 2.75 5.35 23.11
N MET A 865 3.02 4.57 24.16
CA MET A 865 2.28 4.70 25.43
C MET A 865 2.49 6.05 26.12
N LYS A 866 3.63 6.71 25.89
CA LYS A 866 3.96 8.02 26.46
C LYS A 866 3.30 9.18 25.72
N GLU A 867 3.29 9.14 24.40
CA GLU A 867 2.95 10.29 23.55
C GLU A 867 1.57 10.18 22.89
N THR A 868 1.02 8.97 22.78
CA THR A 868 -0.20 8.71 22.01
C THR A 868 -1.18 7.79 22.73
N ILE A 869 -2.44 7.80 22.28
CA ILE A 869 -3.44 6.79 22.60
C ILE A 869 -3.69 5.90 21.37
N ILE A 870 -3.83 4.60 21.58
CA ILE A 870 -4.27 3.67 20.53
C ILE A 870 -5.80 3.78 20.46
N LYS A 871 -6.34 4.19 19.30
CA LYS A 871 -7.78 4.29 19.06
C LYS A 871 -8.32 3.01 18.46
N GLU A 872 -7.57 2.43 17.54
CA GLU A 872 -7.96 1.23 16.83
C GLU A 872 -6.75 0.33 16.56
N PHE A 873 -6.99 -0.97 16.67
CA PHE A 873 -6.02 -2.02 16.37
C PHE A 873 -6.73 -3.19 15.67
N ILE A 874 -6.31 -3.48 14.44
CA ILE A 874 -6.89 -4.49 13.57
C ILE A 874 -5.82 -5.54 13.27
N ASP A 875 -5.95 -6.71 13.87
CA ASP A 875 -5.04 -7.85 13.67
C ASP A 875 -5.57 -8.76 12.58
N PHE A 876 -4.86 -8.89 11.46
CA PHE A 876 -5.24 -9.83 10.40
C PHE A 876 -4.93 -11.29 10.77
N GLY A 877 -4.30 -11.54 11.92
CA GLY A 877 -4.04 -12.90 12.40
C GLY A 877 -3.18 -13.69 11.40
N ASP A 878 -3.62 -14.90 11.05
CA ASP A 878 -2.93 -15.76 10.08
C ASP A 878 -3.28 -15.43 8.60
N TYR A 879 -4.17 -14.46 8.36
CA TYR A 879 -4.52 -14.04 7.01
C TYR A 879 -3.38 -13.20 6.38
N MET A 880 -2.78 -13.74 5.32
CA MET A 880 -1.68 -13.09 4.60
C MET A 880 -2.25 -12.06 3.61
N VAL A 881 -2.44 -10.83 4.09
CA VAL A 881 -2.90 -9.67 3.30
C VAL A 881 -2.03 -9.41 2.07
N PHE A 882 -0.73 -9.66 2.18
CA PHE A 882 0.24 -9.44 1.11
C PHE A 882 0.68 -10.80 0.56
N GLU A 883 0.29 -11.12 -0.68
CA GLU A 883 0.53 -12.43 -1.32
C GLU A 883 1.99 -12.91 -1.27
N ASN A 884 2.94 -11.98 -1.30
CA ASN A 884 4.38 -12.26 -1.36
C ASN A 884 5.12 -12.05 -0.02
N ALA A 885 4.42 -11.66 1.07
CA ALA A 885 5.03 -11.44 2.37
C ALA A 885 4.87 -12.67 3.28
N SER A 886 5.90 -12.98 4.07
CA SER A 886 5.86 -14.09 5.04
C SER A 886 5.48 -13.66 6.46
N GLN A 887 4.91 -12.47 6.63
CA GLN A 887 4.66 -11.84 7.93
C GLN A 887 3.17 -11.58 8.13
N GLN A 888 2.68 -11.87 9.34
CA GLN A 888 1.35 -11.49 9.80
C GLN A 888 1.32 -9.97 10.03
N THR A 889 0.27 -9.31 9.55
CA THR A 889 0.18 -7.84 9.55
C THR A 889 -1.02 -7.35 10.36
N MET A 890 -1.00 -6.07 10.69
CA MET A 890 -2.08 -5.37 11.39
C MET A 890 -2.14 -3.92 10.91
N VAL A 891 -3.29 -3.29 11.12
CA VAL A 891 -3.48 -1.85 11.00
C VAL A 891 -3.69 -1.28 12.39
N PHE A 892 -3.06 -0.16 12.69
CA PHE A 892 -3.33 0.57 13.92
C PHE A 892 -3.56 2.05 13.64
N LEU A 893 -4.34 2.69 14.50
CA LEU A 893 -4.59 4.13 14.50
C LEU A 893 -4.27 4.71 15.87
N LEU A 894 -3.33 5.65 15.90
CA LEU A 894 -2.91 6.39 17.09
C LEU A 894 -3.42 7.83 17.01
N GLU A 895 -3.76 8.40 18.15
CA GLU A 895 -4.01 9.84 18.31
C GLU A 895 -2.96 10.39 19.26
N LYS A 896 -2.25 11.45 18.88
CA LYS A 896 -1.25 12.11 19.73
C LYS A 896 -1.98 12.84 20.85
N ASN A 897 -1.91 12.28 22.06
CA ASN A 897 -2.60 12.81 23.23
C ASN A 897 -1.90 12.30 24.50
N LYS A 898 -1.29 13.22 25.26
CA LYS A 898 -0.54 12.88 26.49
C LYS A 898 -1.39 12.88 27.76
N GLU A 899 -2.59 13.46 27.71
CA GLU A 899 -3.39 13.76 28.90
C GLU A 899 -4.36 12.63 29.28
N LYS A 900 -4.86 11.87 28.30
CA LYS A 900 -5.82 10.78 28.53
C LYS A 900 -5.15 9.55 29.16
N ASN A 901 -5.63 9.14 30.35
CA ASN A 901 -5.08 7.97 31.07
C ASN A 901 -5.83 6.67 30.78
N ILE A 902 -7.16 6.71 30.74
CA ILE A 902 -7.99 5.54 30.40
C ILE A 902 -8.22 5.57 28.90
N ILE A 903 -7.75 4.53 28.22
CA ILE A 903 -7.76 4.43 26.77
C ILE A 903 -8.73 3.32 26.37
N LYS A 904 -9.78 3.68 25.63
CA LYS A 904 -10.69 2.75 24.98
C LYS A 904 -10.17 2.46 23.58
N ILE A 905 -9.91 1.19 23.28
CA ILE A 905 -9.36 0.74 22.00
C ILE A 905 -10.38 -0.14 21.30
N CYS A 906 -10.71 0.18 20.05
CA CYS A 906 -11.42 -0.73 19.16
C CYS A 906 -10.45 -1.82 18.71
N PHE A 907 -10.60 -3.04 19.23
CA PHE A 907 -9.80 -4.19 18.83
C PHE A 907 -10.60 -5.09 17.88
N SER A 908 -10.00 -5.42 16.73
CA SER A 908 -10.57 -6.34 15.75
C SER A 908 -9.54 -7.41 15.40
N LYS A 909 -9.95 -8.67 15.25
CA LYS A 909 -9.05 -9.76 14.85
C LYS A 909 -9.71 -10.77 13.94
N ILE A 910 -8.98 -11.21 12.91
CA ILE A 910 -9.37 -12.37 12.09
C ILE A 910 -8.95 -13.65 12.81
N LEU A 911 -9.93 -14.51 13.09
CA LEU A 911 -9.75 -15.88 13.57
C LEU A 911 -9.69 -16.82 12.37
N PHE A 912 -8.61 -16.75 11.59
CA PHE A 912 -8.52 -17.45 10.32
C PHE A 912 -8.52 -18.98 10.47
N ASN A 913 -9.37 -19.65 9.69
CA ASN A 913 -9.26 -21.08 9.36
C ASN A 913 -8.88 -21.18 7.86
N LYS A 914 -7.88 -22.00 7.52
CA LYS A 914 -7.32 -22.14 6.15
C LYS A 914 -8.35 -22.52 5.07
N GLU A 915 -9.52 -22.99 5.47
CA GLU A 915 -10.58 -23.49 4.58
C GLU A 915 -11.60 -22.41 4.17
N VAL A 916 -11.54 -21.18 4.70
CA VAL A 916 -12.56 -20.15 4.45
C VAL A 916 -11.95 -18.93 3.74
N LEU A 917 -12.56 -18.52 2.62
CA LEU A 917 -12.28 -17.25 1.96
C LEU A 917 -12.70 -16.10 2.88
N VAL A 918 -11.73 -15.30 3.31
CA VAL A 918 -11.98 -14.09 4.11
C VAL A 918 -12.40 -12.97 3.18
N ASP A 919 -13.60 -12.44 3.40
CA ASP A 919 -14.04 -11.18 2.79
C ASP A 919 -13.47 -10.01 3.61
N LEU A 920 -12.36 -9.44 3.12
CA LEU A 920 -11.62 -8.38 3.81
C LEU A 920 -12.46 -7.12 3.99
N GLU A 921 -13.32 -6.78 3.03
CA GLU A 921 -14.20 -5.61 3.11
C GLU A 921 -15.21 -5.78 4.24
N LYS A 922 -15.87 -6.95 4.34
CA LYS A 922 -16.78 -7.26 5.45
C LYS A 922 -16.09 -7.24 6.80
N PHE A 923 -14.85 -7.74 6.89
CA PHE A 923 -14.09 -7.71 8.13
C PHE A 923 -13.81 -6.27 8.59
N LEU A 924 -13.32 -5.41 7.68
CA LEU A 924 -13.01 -4.01 7.95
C LEU A 924 -14.27 -3.21 8.31
N LEU A 925 -15.42 -3.53 7.71
CA LEU A 925 -16.73 -2.95 8.06
C LEU A 925 -17.35 -3.50 9.35
N LYS A 926 -16.65 -4.40 10.05
CA LYS A 926 -17.08 -5.00 11.32
C LYS A 926 -18.39 -5.81 11.22
N ASN A 927 -18.60 -6.44 10.06
CA ASN A 927 -19.74 -7.33 9.88
C ASN A 927 -19.59 -8.57 10.77
N LYS A 928 -20.66 -8.97 11.45
CA LYS A 928 -20.64 -10.14 12.33
C LYS A 928 -20.35 -11.41 11.53
N SER A 929 -19.39 -12.18 12.02
CA SER A 929 -18.98 -13.47 11.46
C SER A 929 -18.31 -14.27 12.56
N ASP A 930 -18.46 -15.60 12.53
CA ASP A 930 -17.77 -16.50 13.46
C ASP A 930 -16.25 -16.50 13.24
N ASN A 931 -15.79 -16.00 12.09
CA ASN A 931 -14.37 -15.89 11.74
C ASN A 931 -13.71 -14.60 12.26
N TYR A 932 -14.46 -13.68 12.87
CA TYR A 932 -13.97 -12.36 13.29
C TYR A 932 -14.31 -12.08 14.74
N VAL A 933 -13.45 -11.34 15.42
CA VAL A 933 -13.70 -10.86 16.78
C VAL A 933 -13.62 -9.35 16.82
N TYR A 934 -14.60 -8.72 17.46
CA TYR A 934 -14.66 -7.27 17.69
C TYR A 934 -15.00 -7.01 19.14
N TYR A 935 -14.17 -6.24 19.84
CA TYR A 935 -14.48 -5.77 21.19
C TYR A 935 -13.72 -4.49 21.53
N ILE A 936 -14.17 -3.83 22.60
CA ILE A 936 -13.47 -2.68 23.17
C ILE A 936 -12.52 -3.19 24.25
N SER A 937 -11.24 -2.87 24.13
CA SER A 937 -10.22 -3.09 25.16
C SER A 937 -9.99 -1.81 25.94
N ASN A 938 -9.86 -1.91 27.27
CA ASN A 938 -9.55 -0.78 28.13
C ASN A 938 -8.11 -0.89 28.63
N ILE A 939 -7.28 0.12 28.35
CA ILE A 939 -5.91 0.20 28.87
C ILE A 939 -5.78 1.42 29.77
N ASP A 940 -5.30 1.22 30.99
CA ASP A 940 -4.90 2.30 31.88
C ASP A 940 -3.41 2.61 31.69
N ARG A 941 -3.12 3.74 31.04
CA ARG A 941 -1.76 4.21 30.78
C ARG A 941 -0.93 4.34 32.06
N LYS A 942 -1.54 4.68 33.21
CA LYS A 942 -0.80 4.81 34.49
C LYS A 942 -0.31 3.47 35.02
N LYS A 943 -0.94 2.36 34.62
CA LYS A 943 -0.53 1.00 34.98
C LYS A 943 0.48 0.41 34.02
N TYR A 944 0.75 1.06 32.88
CA TYR A 944 1.77 0.60 31.94
C TYR A 944 3.15 0.73 32.58
N ILE A 945 3.80 -0.42 32.79
CA ILE A 945 5.18 -0.48 33.25
C ILE A 945 6.08 -0.36 32.02
N GLU A 946 7.11 0.48 32.10
CA GLU A 946 8.04 0.65 30.98
C GLU A 946 8.63 -0.71 30.55
N ASP A 947 8.78 -0.90 29.23
CA ASP A 947 9.20 -2.13 28.56
C ASP A 947 8.21 -3.32 28.60
N SER A 948 7.06 -3.17 29.26
CA SER A 948 6.03 -4.22 29.29
C SER A 948 5.38 -4.46 27.92
N ASN A 949 4.69 -5.60 27.80
CA ASN A 949 3.95 -5.96 26.61
C ASN A 949 2.57 -5.30 26.62
N ILE A 950 2.04 -5.00 25.44
CA ILE A 950 0.68 -4.48 25.29
C ILE A 950 -0.23 -5.66 24.95
N VAL A 951 -1.28 -5.85 25.74
CA VAL A 951 -2.29 -6.89 25.52
C VAL A 951 -3.65 -6.23 25.39
N PHE A 952 -4.41 -6.62 24.37
CA PHE A 952 -5.79 -6.19 24.20
C PHE A 952 -6.70 -7.29 24.74
N LEU A 953 -7.45 -6.97 25.79
CA LEU A 953 -8.36 -7.89 26.45
C LEU A 953 -9.77 -7.30 26.44
N ASN A 954 -10.78 -8.16 26.26
CA ASN A 954 -12.15 -7.73 26.55
C ASN A 954 -12.35 -7.63 28.07
N ASN A 955 -13.38 -6.91 28.50
CA ASN A 955 -13.61 -6.64 29.92
C ASN A 955 -13.73 -7.91 30.79
N ILE A 956 -14.31 -8.99 30.24
CA ILE A 956 -14.52 -10.24 30.97
C ILE A 956 -13.17 -10.92 31.20
N ILE A 957 -12.37 -11.08 30.14
CA ILE A 957 -11.04 -11.70 30.23
C ILE A 957 -10.13 -10.87 31.12
N ASP A 958 -10.14 -9.54 30.99
CA ASP A 958 -9.33 -8.64 31.83
C ASP A 958 -9.66 -8.81 33.33
N THR A 959 -10.96 -8.94 33.66
CA THR A 959 -11.43 -9.19 35.02
C THR A 959 -10.91 -10.52 35.56
N ILE A 960 -11.03 -11.59 34.76
CA ILE A 960 -10.55 -12.94 35.12
C ILE A 960 -9.04 -12.93 35.31
N THR A 961 -8.27 -12.40 34.36
CA THR A 961 -6.80 -12.32 34.46
C THR A 961 -6.36 -11.46 35.63
N SER A 962 -7.05 -10.35 35.91
CA SER A 962 -6.76 -9.51 37.08
C SER A 962 -6.98 -10.27 38.39
N LYS A 963 -8.08 -11.03 38.52
CA LYS A 963 -8.31 -11.91 39.68
C LYS A 963 -7.21 -12.96 39.82
N ILE A 964 -6.84 -13.62 38.72
CA ILE A 964 -5.75 -14.61 38.73
C ILE A 964 -4.44 -13.96 39.23
N LYS A 965 -4.12 -12.75 38.74
CA LYS A 965 -2.89 -12.04 39.12
C LYS A 965 -2.89 -11.57 40.57
N LEU A 966 -4.03 -11.14 41.11
CA LEU A 966 -4.15 -10.67 42.50
C LEU A 966 -3.84 -11.76 43.54
N GLN A 967 -4.00 -13.02 43.16
CA GLN A 967 -3.76 -14.18 44.02
C GLN A 967 -2.28 -14.63 44.02
N GLU A 968 -1.44 -14.02 43.19
CA GLU A 968 -0.01 -14.33 43.09
C GLU A 968 0.72 -14.08 44.41
N ASN A 969 1.38 -15.13 44.94
CA ASN A 969 2.28 -15.03 46.09
C ASN A 969 3.64 -15.70 45.84
N PHE A 970 3.85 -16.26 44.64
CA PHE A 970 5.10 -16.89 44.23
C PHE A 970 5.49 -16.45 42.81
N LYS A 971 6.80 -16.25 42.60
CA LYS A 971 7.41 -16.04 41.27
C LYS A 971 8.68 -16.85 41.15
N PHE A 972 8.94 -17.35 39.95
CA PHE A 972 10.21 -17.97 39.62
C PHE A 972 11.34 -16.94 39.65
N LEU A 973 12.50 -17.36 40.13
CA LEU A 973 13.75 -16.66 39.92
C LEU A 973 14.27 -16.97 38.51
N ALA A 974 15.04 -16.04 37.94
CA ALA A 974 15.53 -16.19 36.58
C ALA A 974 16.43 -17.43 36.42
N ASP A 975 17.09 -17.90 37.45
CA ASP A 975 17.97 -19.07 37.47
C ASP A 975 17.26 -20.38 37.84
N GLU A 976 15.94 -20.39 37.98
CA GLU A 976 15.11 -21.61 38.18
C GLU A 976 14.51 -22.15 36.87
N ILE A 977 14.63 -21.38 35.78
CA ILE A 977 14.13 -21.76 34.45
C ILE A 977 15.27 -21.70 33.45
N THR A 978 15.46 -22.82 32.75
CA THR A 978 16.48 -22.94 31.72
C THR A 978 15.90 -23.59 30.46
N ASN A 979 16.43 -23.24 29.31
CA ASN A 979 16.10 -23.95 28.08
C ASN A 979 17.06 -25.15 27.93
N GLY A 980 16.70 -26.14 27.12
CA GLY A 980 17.56 -27.31 26.88
C GLY A 980 18.87 -27.02 26.13
N ILE A 981 19.56 -28.10 25.79
CA ILE A 981 20.93 -28.12 25.29
C ILE A 981 20.99 -27.69 23.82
N HIS A 982 22.01 -26.92 23.46
CA HIS A 982 22.29 -26.55 22.05
C HIS A 982 23.59 -27.23 21.60
N PRO A 983 23.53 -28.39 20.92
CA PRO A 983 24.72 -29.05 20.39
C PRO A 983 25.30 -28.35 19.15
N HIS A 984 24.57 -27.41 18.54
CA HIS A 984 24.81 -26.84 17.20
C HIS A 984 24.59 -27.83 16.06
N HIS A 985 25.19 -29.02 16.14
CA HIS A 985 25.09 -30.08 15.13
C HIS A 985 24.90 -31.44 15.81
N ALA A 986 23.64 -31.83 16.04
CA ALA A 986 23.30 -33.09 16.71
C ALA A 986 23.63 -34.32 15.84
N ILE A 987 23.27 -34.24 14.56
CA ILE A 987 23.36 -35.30 13.54
C ILE A 987 23.86 -34.71 12.22
N VAL A 988 24.32 -35.56 11.31
CA VAL A 988 24.73 -35.17 9.95
C VAL A 988 23.52 -34.68 9.14
N THR A 989 23.61 -33.46 8.62
CA THR A 989 22.60 -32.84 7.76
C THR A 989 22.99 -32.87 6.28
N LYS A 990 22.03 -32.64 5.37
CA LYS A 990 22.28 -32.63 3.91
C LYS A 990 23.39 -31.67 3.50
N LYS A 991 23.48 -30.49 4.14
CA LYS A 991 24.50 -29.47 3.85
C LYS A 991 25.92 -29.90 4.27
N MET A 992 26.03 -30.75 5.29
CA MET A 992 27.32 -31.22 5.80
C MET A 992 27.94 -32.33 4.96
N LEU A 993 27.12 -33.11 4.25
CA LEU A 993 27.58 -34.23 3.44
C LEU A 993 28.59 -33.82 2.36
N GLU A 994 28.47 -32.60 1.82
CA GLU A 994 29.41 -32.08 0.82
C GLU A 994 30.82 -31.85 1.38
N GLN A 995 30.93 -31.67 2.71
CA GLN A 995 32.19 -31.40 3.42
C GLN A 995 32.76 -32.65 4.09
N LEU A 996 31.90 -33.63 4.42
CA LEU A 996 32.33 -34.89 5.04
C LEU A 996 32.79 -35.89 3.97
N LYS A 997 33.89 -36.60 4.22
CA LYS A 997 34.38 -37.68 3.32
C LYS A 997 33.33 -38.79 3.16
N ASN A 998 33.36 -39.52 2.03
CA ASN A 998 32.37 -40.48 1.47
C ASN A 998 31.84 -41.66 2.35
N ASN A 999 31.87 -41.61 3.68
CA ASN A 999 31.49 -42.71 4.57
C ASN A 999 30.34 -42.41 5.54
N TYR A 1000 29.69 -41.24 5.45
CA TYR A 1000 28.60 -40.84 6.36
C TYR A 1000 27.28 -40.62 5.60
N LYS A 1001 26.15 -40.79 6.29
CA LYS A 1001 24.78 -40.61 5.79
C LYS A 1001 24.04 -39.54 6.59
N ILE A 1002 23.00 -38.96 5.99
CA ILE A 1002 22.07 -38.06 6.71
C ILE A 1002 21.49 -38.82 7.90
N GLY A 1003 21.55 -38.22 9.08
CA GLY A 1003 21.06 -38.82 10.32
C GLY A 1003 22.13 -39.49 11.18
N ASP A 1004 23.36 -39.69 10.67
CA ASP A 1004 24.45 -40.24 11.48
C ASP A 1004 24.75 -39.30 12.67
N GLY A 1005 24.97 -39.89 13.84
CA GLY A 1005 25.14 -39.17 15.09
C GLY A 1005 26.48 -38.43 15.21
N ILE A 1006 26.43 -37.14 15.54
CA ILE A 1006 27.63 -36.33 15.86
C ILE A 1006 27.74 -36.21 17.37
N PHE A 1007 26.94 -35.32 17.97
CA PHE A 1007 26.83 -35.18 19.43
C PHE A 1007 25.66 -35.98 20.00
N VAL A 1008 24.71 -36.40 19.19
CA VAL A 1008 23.60 -37.27 19.59
C VAL A 1008 23.78 -38.63 18.94
N LEU A 1009 23.80 -39.68 19.75
CA LEU A 1009 24.03 -41.06 19.33
C LEU A 1009 22.83 -41.94 19.68
N THR A 1010 22.56 -42.92 18.83
CA THR A 1010 21.59 -44.00 19.05
C THR A 1010 22.21 -45.19 19.78
N ASP A 1011 21.39 -46.06 20.35
CA ASP A 1011 21.83 -47.34 20.94
C ASP A 1011 22.74 -48.16 20.01
N ASN A 1012 22.40 -48.19 18.72
CA ASN A 1012 23.16 -48.94 17.72
C ASN A 1012 24.54 -48.32 17.45
N GLU A 1013 24.64 -46.99 17.45
CA GLU A 1013 25.92 -46.29 17.27
C GLU A 1013 26.82 -46.44 18.50
N ILE A 1014 26.24 -46.35 19.69
CA ILE A 1014 26.97 -46.57 20.95
C ILE A 1014 27.54 -47.99 21.01
N LYS A 1015 26.75 -49.00 20.63
CA LYS A 1015 27.22 -50.39 20.54
C LYS A 1015 28.38 -50.55 19.56
N LYS A 1016 28.39 -49.82 18.43
CA LYS A 1016 29.50 -49.83 17.46
C LYS A 1016 30.77 -49.17 18.00
N LEU A 1017 30.64 -48.11 18.79
CA LEU A 1017 31.79 -47.38 19.34
C LEU A 1017 32.55 -48.16 20.43
N SER A 1018 31.94 -49.17 21.07
CA SER A 1018 32.59 -49.98 22.12
C SER A 1018 33.19 -49.15 23.26
N LEU A 1019 32.41 -48.20 23.78
CA LEU A 1019 32.85 -47.23 24.80
C LEU A 1019 33.20 -47.89 26.14
N ASN A 1020 34.23 -47.37 26.80
CA ASN A 1020 34.62 -47.80 28.14
C ASN A 1020 33.74 -47.12 29.24
N GLU A 1021 33.85 -47.60 30.48
CA GLU A 1021 33.06 -47.08 31.61
C GLU A 1021 33.30 -45.59 31.90
N ASN A 1022 34.49 -45.06 31.60
CA ASN A 1022 34.77 -43.64 31.80
C ASN A 1022 34.05 -42.77 30.77
N GLU A 1023 34.05 -43.18 29.49
CA GLU A 1023 33.36 -42.47 28.40
C GLU A 1023 31.85 -42.54 28.51
N LYS A 1024 31.31 -43.65 29.01
CA LYS A 1024 29.87 -43.77 29.31
C LYS A 1024 29.39 -42.66 30.26
N LYS A 1025 30.26 -42.08 31.10
CA LYS A 1025 29.89 -40.95 31.98
C LYS A 1025 29.51 -39.69 31.20
N LEU A 1026 30.08 -39.48 30.01
CA LEU A 1026 29.76 -38.35 29.13
C LEU A 1026 28.49 -38.60 28.30
N LEU A 1027 28.02 -39.85 28.22
CA LEU A 1027 26.76 -40.16 27.55
C LEU A 1027 25.58 -39.97 28.50
N LYS A 1028 24.70 -39.04 28.14
CA LYS A 1028 23.53 -38.70 28.95
C LYS A 1028 22.25 -39.03 28.19
N PRO A 1029 21.22 -39.62 28.85
CA PRO A 1029 20.00 -40.05 28.17
C PRO A 1029 19.22 -38.83 27.68
N LEU A 1030 18.97 -38.79 26.36
CA LEU A 1030 18.32 -37.67 25.69
C LEU A 1030 16.86 -37.99 25.39
N TYR A 1031 15.93 -37.21 25.95
CA TYR A 1031 14.50 -37.41 25.76
C TYR A 1031 13.96 -36.47 24.67
N GLU A 1032 13.15 -37.05 23.78
CA GLU A 1032 12.47 -36.34 22.69
C GLU A 1032 10.98 -36.16 22.99
N SER A 1033 10.31 -35.31 22.20
CA SER A 1033 8.90 -34.93 22.45
C SER A 1033 7.94 -36.12 22.47
N GLU A 1034 8.21 -37.15 21.67
CA GLU A 1034 7.38 -38.37 21.57
C GLU A 1034 7.38 -39.22 22.85
N LEU A 1035 8.38 -39.01 23.72
CA LEU A 1035 8.56 -39.69 25.00
C LEU A 1035 7.90 -38.93 26.16
N LEU A 1036 7.49 -37.68 25.95
CA LEU A 1036 6.88 -36.83 26.98
C LEU A 1036 5.38 -36.70 26.71
N THR A 1037 4.60 -36.82 27.77
CA THR A 1037 3.15 -36.61 27.74
C THR A 1037 2.76 -35.66 28.88
N LYS A 1038 1.50 -35.23 28.92
CA LYS A 1038 0.97 -34.44 30.05
C LYS A 1038 1.18 -35.24 31.35
N TYR A 1039 1.74 -34.61 32.38
CA TYR A 1039 2.13 -35.20 33.68
C TYR A 1039 3.27 -36.23 33.66
N THR A 1040 3.35 -37.12 32.68
CA THR A 1040 4.27 -38.30 32.71
C THR A 1040 5.07 -38.51 31.42
N TYR A 1041 5.99 -39.47 31.44
CA TYR A 1041 6.87 -39.82 30.33
C TYR A 1041 6.88 -41.34 30.06
N LYS A 1042 7.21 -41.72 28.83
CA LYS A 1042 7.41 -43.12 28.42
C LYS A 1042 8.79 -43.61 28.86
N LYS A 1043 8.88 -44.90 29.23
CA LYS A 1043 10.13 -45.48 29.75
C LYS A 1043 11.23 -45.65 28.70
N ASP A 1044 10.88 -45.83 27.43
CA ASP A 1044 11.83 -46.18 26.38
C ASP A 1044 12.63 -44.95 25.94
N ASN A 1045 13.96 -45.01 26.08
CA ASN A 1045 14.87 -44.02 25.51
C ASN A 1045 15.98 -44.73 24.72
N HIS A 1046 16.18 -44.29 23.47
CA HIS A 1046 17.13 -44.89 22.52
C HIS A 1046 18.20 -43.91 22.03
N LYS A 1047 18.23 -42.69 22.58
CA LYS A 1047 19.17 -41.63 22.20
C LYS A 1047 19.93 -41.09 23.40
N TYR A 1048 21.18 -40.72 23.15
CA TYR A 1048 22.09 -40.19 24.14
C TYR A 1048 22.84 -39.01 23.56
N ILE A 1049 23.09 -38.00 24.39
CA ILE A 1049 23.96 -36.88 24.03
C ILE A 1049 25.34 -37.07 24.65
N ILE A 1050 26.38 -36.81 23.86
CA ILE A 1050 27.74 -36.60 24.35
C ILE A 1050 27.76 -35.22 25.03
N TYR A 1051 27.74 -35.23 26.36
CA TYR A 1051 27.59 -34.02 27.16
C TYR A 1051 28.94 -33.42 27.55
N THR A 1052 29.43 -32.50 26.70
CA THR A 1052 30.71 -31.81 26.87
C THR A 1052 30.49 -30.31 26.99
N ASP A 1053 30.75 -29.75 28.19
CA ASP A 1053 30.57 -28.33 28.43
C ASP A 1053 31.72 -27.46 27.85
N SER A 1054 31.78 -26.18 28.22
CA SER A 1054 32.80 -25.27 27.73
C SER A 1054 34.24 -25.63 28.13
N SER A 1055 34.44 -26.45 29.17
CA SER A 1055 35.78 -26.90 29.57
C SER A 1055 36.44 -27.78 28.51
N PHE A 1056 35.66 -28.52 27.72
CA PHE A 1056 36.12 -29.37 26.62
C PHE A 1056 36.57 -28.59 25.37
N LYS A 1057 36.57 -27.25 25.45
CA LYS A 1057 37.34 -26.39 24.54
C LYS A 1057 38.85 -26.63 24.70
N ASP A 1058 39.29 -26.94 25.92
CA ASP A 1058 40.64 -27.45 26.13
C ASP A 1058 40.70 -28.93 25.70
N ILE A 1059 41.46 -29.17 24.63
CA ILE A 1059 41.67 -30.49 24.04
C ILE A 1059 42.25 -31.47 25.06
N SER A 1060 42.96 -31.00 26.08
CA SER A 1060 43.53 -31.84 27.14
C SER A 1060 42.46 -32.64 27.90
N GLN A 1061 41.26 -32.08 28.04
CA GLN A 1061 40.13 -32.70 28.74
C GLN A 1061 39.59 -33.95 28.01
N MET A 1062 39.81 -34.05 26.70
CA MET A 1062 39.42 -35.24 25.91
C MET A 1062 40.44 -36.39 25.98
N LYS A 1063 41.60 -36.22 26.64
CA LYS A 1063 42.62 -37.28 26.75
C LYS A 1063 42.10 -38.53 27.47
N GLU A 1064 41.23 -38.34 28.45
CA GLU A 1064 40.61 -39.44 29.21
C GLU A 1064 39.47 -40.15 28.47
N TYR A 1065 39.09 -39.64 27.28
CA TYR A 1065 37.96 -40.09 26.46
C TYR A 1065 38.38 -40.35 24.99
N PRO A 1066 39.32 -41.29 24.74
CA PRO A 1066 39.98 -41.45 23.44
C PRO A 1066 39.07 -41.91 22.29
N ILE A 1067 38.01 -42.69 22.57
CA ILE A 1067 37.08 -43.20 21.56
C ILE A 1067 36.09 -42.11 21.16
N LEU A 1068 35.49 -41.41 22.14
CA LEU A 1068 34.61 -40.27 21.87
C LEU A 1068 35.37 -39.13 21.18
N LYS A 1069 36.63 -38.90 21.56
CA LYS A 1069 37.52 -37.97 20.86
C LYS A 1069 37.69 -38.37 19.40
N LYS A 1070 38.02 -39.64 19.13
CA LYS A 1070 38.17 -40.17 17.77
C LYS A 1070 36.89 -40.03 16.95
N HIS A 1071 35.73 -40.28 17.57
CA HIS A 1071 34.42 -40.08 16.93
C HIS A 1071 34.20 -38.62 16.52
N LEU A 1072 34.34 -37.67 17.45
CA LEU A 1072 34.13 -36.24 17.17
C LEU A 1072 35.18 -35.66 16.21
N ASP A 1073 36.42 -36.16 16.23
CA ASP A 1073 37.47 -35.79 15.28
C ASP A 1073 37.05 -36.02 13.83
N ASN A 1074 36.23 -37.05 13.56
CA ASN A 1074 35.71 -37.32 12.22
C ASN A 1074 34.77 -36.22 11.69
N PHE A 1075 34.17 -35.42 12.58
CA PHE A 1075 33.24 -34.35 12.24
C PHE A 1075 33.82 -32.95 12.48
N LYS A 1076 35.10 -32.85 12.85
CA LYS A 1076 35.75 -31.60 13.24
C LYS A 1076 35.64 -30.49 12.19
N GLU A 1077 35.64 -30.86 10.90
CA GLU A 1077 35.53 -29.92 9.78
C GLU A 1077 34.15 -29.25 9.70
N VAL A 1078 33.09 -29.90 10.16
CA VAL A 1078 31.71 -29.36 10.14
C VAL A 1078 31.27 -28.78 11.48
N ILE A 1079 32.01 -28.99 12.57
CA ILE A 1079 31.71 -28.43 13.90
C ILE A 1079 32.03 -26.94 13.95
N THR A 1080 30.98 -26.11 13.94
CA THR A 1080 31.08 -24.63 13.96
C THR A 1080 30.75 -24.01 15.32
N SER A 1081 30.72 -24.80 16.39
CA SER A 1081 30.51 -24.34 17.77
C SER A 1081 31.60 -23.34 18.21
N ASP A 1082 31.24 -22.31 18.99
CA ASP A 1082 32.19 -21.42 19.68
C ASP A 1082 33.12 -22.19 20.64
N ASN A 1083 32.68 -23.36 21.10
CA ASN A 1083 33.42 -24.29 21.98
C ASN A 1083 34.04 -25.47 21.20
N LYS A 1084 34.21 -25.33 19.87
CA LYS A 1084 34.91 -26.33 19.05
C LYS A 1084 36.30 -26.64 19.61
N PRO A 1085 36.82 -27.86 19.39
CA PRO A 1085 36.24 -28.91 18.57
C PRO A 1085 35.26 -29.86 19.30
N TYR A 1086 35.30 -29.94 20.63
CA TYR A 1086 34.55 -30.97 21.36
C TYR A 1086 33.48 -30.46 22.32
N GLY A 1087 33.42 -29.15 22.60
CA GLY A 1087 32.41 -28.57 23.47
C GLY A 1087 31.10 -28.27 22.75
N LEU A 1088 29.98 -28.57 23.40
CA LEU A 1088 28.64 -28.18 22.98
C LEU A 1088 28.56 -26.66 22.82
N HIS A 1089 27.80 -26.17 21.83
CA HIS A 1089 27.65 -24.73 21.61
C HIS A 1089 27.03 -24.04 22.81
N ARG A 1090 26.02 -24.66 23.44
CA ARG A 1090 25.56 -24.26 24.78
C ARG A 1090 25.16 -25.46 25.61
N ALA A 1091 26.05 -25.90 26.49
CA ALA A 1091 25.71 -26.77 27.62
C ALA A 1091 24.88 -25.99 28.66
N ARG A 1092 24.27 -26.70 29.61
CA ARG A 1092 23.51 -26.13 30.72
C ARG A 1092 24.11 -26.58 32.06
N LYS A 1093 23.67 -25.99 33.16
CA LYS A 1093 24.04 -26.55 34.47
C LYS A 1093 23.39 -27.92 34.59
N GLU A 1094 24.19 -28.93 34.88
CA GLU A 1094 23.75 -30.33 34.84
C GLU A 1094 22.69 -30.63 35.91
N GLU A 1095 22.66 -29.85 37.00
CA GLU A 1095 21.67 -29.94 38.09
C GLU A 1095 20.21 -29.88 37.62
N PHE A 1096 19.93 -29.22 36.48
CA PHE A 1096 18.62 -29.15 35.86
C PHE A 1096 18.15 -30.46 35.24
N PHE A 1097 19.05 -31.41 35.00
CA PHE A 1097 18.74 -32.66 34.30
C PHE A 1097 18.75 -33.88 35.22
N ILE A 1098 19.34 -33.81 36.40
CA ILE A 1098 19.57 -34.99 37.25
C ILE A 1098 18.34 -35.33 38.11
N GLU A 1099 17.84 -34.38 38.90
CA GLU A 1099 16.83 -34.63 39.93
C GLU A 1099 15.41 -34.21 39.49
N ASN A 1100 14.48 -34.08 40.44
CA ASN A 1100 13.10 -33.63 40.25
C ASN A 1100 13.04 -32.34 39.42
N LYS A 1101 12.28 -32.38 38.32
CA LYS A 1101 12.16 -31.28 37.37
C LYS A 1101 10.82 -31.34 36.62
N ILE A 1102 10.40 -30.19 36.11
CA ILE A 1102 9.28 -30.08 35.20
C ILE A 1102 9.79 -29.68 33.83
N VAL A 1103 9.25 -30.30 32.78
CA VAL A 1103 9.66 -30.03 31.40
C VAL A 1103 8.44 -29.75 30.53
N SER A 1104 8.55 -28.74 29.66
CA SER A 1104 7.54 -28.41 28.65
C SER A 1104 8.19 -28.21 27.29
N LEU A 1105 7.47 -28.62 26.24
CA LEU A 1105 7.83 -28.28 24.87
C LEU A 1105 7.63 -26.77 24.65
N ARG A 1106 8.58 -26.13 23.98
CA ARG A 1106 8.59 -24.69 23.75
C ARG A 1106 7.47 -24.23 22.80
N LYS A 1107 7.17 -25.00 21.76
CA LYS A 1107 6.12 -24.68 20.78
C LYS A 1107 5.14 -25.84 20.72
N THR A 1108 3.89 -25.59 21.07
CA THR A 1108 2.88 -26.64 21.20
C THR A 1108 1.48 -26.10 20.94
N SER A 1109 0.58 -26.94 20.45
CA SER A 1109 -0.83 -26.60 20.27
C SER A 1109 -1.57 -26.49 21.61
N GLU A 1110 -1.10 -27.23 22.62
CA GLU A 1110 -1.62 -27.21 23.98
C GLU A 1110 -0.43 -27.25 24.96
N PRO A 1111 -0.37 -26.38 25.99
CA PRO A 1111 0.69 -26.44 26.98
C PRO A 1111 0.56 -27.70 27.82
N TYR A 1112 1.61 -28.51 27.86
CA TYR A 1112 1.67 -29.65 28.77
C TYR A 1112 3.02 -29.71 29.47
N PHE A 1113 2.97 -30.04 30.75
CA PHE A 1113 4.10 -30.07 31.65
C PHE A 1113 4.28 -31.49 32.18
N CYS A 1114 5.49 -32.02 32.04
CA CYS A 1114 5.85 -33.37 32.47
C CYS A 1114 6.71 -33.29 33.72
N TYR A 1115 6.36 -34.07 34.76
CA TYR A 1115 7.21 -34.24 35.94
C TYR A 1115 8.17 -35.41 35.72
N LEU A 1116 9.45 -35.22 36.05
CA LEU A 1116 10.47 -36.26 36.00
C LEU A 1116 11.33 -36.25 37.26
N ASP A 1117 11.57 -37.44 37.81
CA ASP A 1117 12.30 -37.72 39.05
C ASP A 1117 13.62 -38.48 38.83
N LYS A 1118 14.10 -38.55 37.58
CA LYS A 1118 15.30 -39.29 37.18
C LYS A 1118 16.19 -38.48 36.24
N PRO A 1119 17.48 -38.84 36.06
CA PRO A 1119 18.34 -38.18 35.08
C PRO A 1119 17.75 -38.20 33.66
N SER A 1120 17.52 -37.02 33.08
CA SER A 1120 16.88 -36.86 31.77
C SER A 1120 17.31 -35.53 31.15
N TYR A 1121 17.86 -35.59 29.93
CA TYR A 1121 18.44 -34.44 29.23
C TYR A 1121 17.59 -34.10 28.01
N PHE A 1122 17.53 -32.81 27.66
CA PHE A 1122 16.62 -32.31 26.65
C PHE A 1122 17.33 -31.35 25.69
N MET A 1123 16.90 -31.38 24.43
CA MET A 1123 17.34 -30.41 23.42
C MET A 1123 16.68 -29.04 23.61
N ALA A 1124 17.16 -28.05 22.85
CA ALA A 1124 16.73 -26.67 22.92
C ALA A 1124 15.24 -26.41 22.65
N GLU A 1125 14.49 -27.40 22.13
CA GLU A 1125 13.03 -27.31 21.97
C GLU A 1125 12.29 -27.36 23.31
N PHE A 1126 12.96 -27.66 24.42
CA PHE A 1126 12.34 -27.76 25.74
C PHE A 1126 12.76 -26.64 26.69
N TYR A 1127 11.86 -26.31 27.61
CA TYR A 1127 12.16 -25.56 28.82
C TYR A 1127 12.03 -26.47 30.04
N ILE A 1128 12.96 -26.29 30.98
CA ILE A 1128 13.09 -27.06 32.21
C ILE A 1128 12.95 -26.09 33.37
N LEU A 1129 12.07 -26.44 34.30
CA LEU A 1129 11.81 -25.71 35.55
C LEU A 1129 12.31 -26.58 36.71
N LYS A 1130 13.08 -25.97 37.62
CA LYS A 1130 13.55 -26.60 38.85
C LYS A 1130 13.61 -25.56 39.97
N THR A 1131 12.96 -25.86 41.09
CA THR A 1131 12.95 -25.01 42.30
C THR A 1131 12.73 -25.88 43.52
N ASP A 1132 13.38 -25.50 44.63
CA ASP A 1132 13.21 -26.15 45.94
C ASP A 1132 12.27 -25.35 46.87
N ARG A 1133 11.67 -24.25 46.37
CA ARG A 1133 10.85 -23.30 47.14
C ARG A 1133 9.35 -23.63 47.14
N ILE A 1134 8.92 -24.57 46.32
CA ILE A 1134 7.55 -25.04 46.18
C ILE A 1134 7.56 -26.53 45.78
N ASN A 1135 6.56 -27.30 46.20
CA ASN A 1135 6.48 -28.70 45.81
C ASN A 1135 6.30 -28.85 44.30
N MET A 1136 7.22 -29.59 43.66
CA MET A 1136 7.25 -29.76 42.20
C MET A 1136 6.03 -30.54 41.66
N LYS A 1137 5.41 -31.43 42.44
CA LYS A 1137 4.19 -32.12 42.02
C LYS A 1137 2.97 -31.21 42.09
N TYR A 1138 2.82 -30.43 43.15
CA TYR A 1138 1.79 -29.38 43.23
C TYR A 1138 1.90 -28.43 42.03
N LEU A 1139 3.12 -27.95 41.76
CA LEU A 1139 3.40 -27.08 40.62
C LEU A 1139 3.07 -27.75 39.28
N THR A 1140 3.31 -29.07 39.15
CA THR A 1140 2.93 -29.83 37.95
C THR A 1140 1.41 -29.86 37.76
N GLY A 1141 0.62 -30.04 38.82
CA GLY A 1141 -0.84 -29.95 38.79
C GLY A 1141 -1.32 -28.56 38.37
N LEU A 1142 -0.77 -27.52 39.00
CA LEU A 1142 -1.11 -26.13 38.68
C LEU A 1142 -0.77 -25.77 37.23
N LEU A 1143 0.43 -26.11 36.75
CA LEU A 1143 0.87 -25.75 35.39
C LEU A 1143 0.09 -26.47 34.29
N ASN A 1144 -0.43 -27.68 34.56
CA ASN A 1144 -1.25 -28.45 33.62
C ASN A 1144 -2.75 -28.11 33.66
N SER A 1145 -3.16 -27.20 34.56
CA SER A 1145 -4.55 -26.77 34.70
C SER A 1145 -5.05 -25.96 33.49
N LYS A 1146 -6.35 -26.01 33.24
CA LYS A 1146 -7.01 -25.12 32.27
C LYS A 1146 -6.86 -23.65 32.65
N LEU A 1147 -6.73 -23.33 33.94
CA LEU A 1147 -6.47 -21.97 34.40
C LEU A 1147 -5.14 -21.41 33.87
N VAL A 1148 -4.06 -22.20 33.94
CA VAL A 1148 -2.75 -21.78 33.41
C VAL A 1148 -2.75 -21.77 31.89
N ALA A 1149 -3.41 -22.73 31.23
CA ALA A 1149 -3.59 -22.69 29.78
C ALA A 1149 -4.33 -21.41 29.35
N PHE A 1150 -5.40 -21.03 30.04
CA PHE A 1150 -6.16 -19.79 29.82
C PHE A 1150 -5.26 -18.56 30.01
N TRP A 1151 -4.48 -18.51 31.08
CA TRP A 1151 -3.52 -17.43 31.31
C TRP A 1151 -2.50 -17.33 30.17
N LEU A 1152 -1.88 -18.44 29.78
CA LEU A 1152 -0.89 -18.46 28.70
C LEU A 1152 -1.49 -18.07 27.34
N ARG A 1153 -2.77 -18.36 27.11
CA ARG A 1153 -3.48 -18.02 25.88
C ARG A 1153 -3.61 -16.51 25.69
N TYR A 1154 -3.92 -15.78 26.75
CA TYR A 1154 -4.20 -14.33 26.68
C TYR A 1154 -3.04 -13.46 27.14
N MET A 1155 -2.26 -13.92 28.12
CA MET A 1155 -1.15 -13.17 28.73
C MET A 1155 0.24 -13.73 28.36
N GLY A 1156 0.29 -14.92 27.76
CA GLY A 1156 1.52 -15.55 27.29
C GLY A 1156 1.91 -15.11 25.89
N LYS A 1157 2.80 -15.88 25.27
CA LYS A 1157 3.29 -15.65 23.91
C LYS A 1157 2.73 -16.71 22.97
N MET A 1158 2.18 -16.28 21.84
CA MET A 1158 1.59 -17.13 20.81
C MET A 1158 2.35 -16.99 19.49
N GLN A 1159 2.39 -18.07 18.70
CA GLN A 1159 2.86 -18.05 17.30
C GLN A 1159 1.82 -18.75 16.42
N GLY A 1160 1.01 -17.96 15.71
CA GLY A 1160 -0.22 -18.47 15.09
C GLY A 1160 -1.16 -19.01 16.19
N SER A 1161 -1.66 -20.23 16.01
CA SER A 1161 -2.46 -20.94 17.02
C SER A 1161 -1.65 -21.63 18.13
N ASN A 1162 -0.32 -21.74 18.00
CA ASN A 1162 0.51 -22.47 18.96
C ASN A 1162 0.99 -21.60 20.12
N TYR A 1163 0.97 -22.17 21.32
CA TYR A 1163 1.61 -21.61 22.50
C TYR A 1163 3.13 -21.61 22.36
N GLN A 1164 3.75 -20.53 22.80
CA GLN A 1164 5.20 -20.40 22.86
C GLN A 1164 5.65 -20.28 24.33
N ILE A 1165 5.99 -21.42 24.92
CA ILE A 1165 6.44 -21.59 26.32
C ILE A 1165 7.91 -21.18 26.44
N ASP A 1166 8.20 -19.93 26.12
CA ASP A 1166 9.50 -19.30 26.36
C ASP A 1166 9.68 -18.99 27.86
N LYS A 1167 10.91 -18.63 28.26
CA LYS A 1167 11.25 -18.26 29.64
C LYS A 1167 10.37 -17.14 30.22
N GLU A 1168 10.11 -16.10 29.44
CA GLU A 1168 9.37 -14.91 29.89
C GLU A 1168 7.89 -15.23 30.19
N PRO A 1169 7.13 -15.90 29.30
CA PRO A 1169 5.79 -16.42 29.63
C PRO A 1169 5.75 -17.25 30.92
N LEU A 1170 6.70 -18.18 31.09
CA LEU A 1170 6.78 -19.02 32.29
C LEU A 1170 6.99 -18.23 33.58
N MET A 1171 7.88 -17.22 33.57
CA MET A 1171 8.12 -16.36 34.75
C MET A 1171 6.91 -15.49 35.10
N ASN A 1172 6.03 -15.22 34.14
CA ASN A 1172 4.88 -14.33 34.33
C ASN A 1172 3.59 -15.07 34.73
N ILE A 1173 3.60 -16.40 34.81
CA ILE A 1173 2.47 -17.20 35.31
C ILE A 1173 2.22 -16.81 36.78
N PRO A 1174 1.01 -16.36 37.17
CA PRO A 1174 0.70 -15.99 38.55
C PRO A 1174 0.50 -17.25 39.37
N ILE A 1175 1.47 -17.58 40.22
CA ILE A 1175 1.42 -18.79 41.04
C ILE A 1175 0.96 -18.44 42.45
N LYS A 1176 -0.05 -19.17 42.92
CA LYS A 1176 -0.49 -19.17 44.32
C LYS A 1176 -0.08 -20.47 44.99
N ILE A 1177 0.75 -20.37 46.02
CA ILE A 1177 0.99 -21.45 46.98
C ILE A 1177 -0.26 -21.55 47.86
N ALA A 1178 -0.89 -22.72 47.86
CA ALA A 1178 -2.08 -23.01 48.65
C ALA A 1178 -1.72 -23.31 50.12
N ASP A 1179 -2.73 -23.50 50.97
CA ASP A 1179 -2.48 -24.10 52.29
C ASP A 1179 -2.10 -25.59 52.15
N GLU A 1180 -1.47 -26.12 53.21
CA GLU A 1180 -0.93 -27.48 53.23
C GLU A 1180 -1.99 -28.57 52.94
N ASN A 1181 -3.27 -28.34 53.28
CA ASN A 1181 -4.33 -29.31 53.03
C ASN A 1181 -4.69 -29.37 51.54
N ILE A 1182 -4.86 -28.21 50.89
CA ILE A 1182 -5.15 -28.14 49.45
C ILE A 1182 -3.93 -28.60 48.64
N GLU A 1183 -2.72 -28.19 49.05
CA GLU A 1183 -1.47 -28.59 48.41
C GLU A 1183 -1.31 -30.12 48.40
N ASN A 1184 -1.47 -30.77 49.56
CA ASN A 1184 -1.36 -32.23 49.67
C ASN A 1184 -2.41 -32.97 48.84
N LYS A 1185 -3.67 -32.48 48.80
CA LYS A 1185 -4.72 -33.08 47.96
C LYS A 1185 -4.39 -33.03 46.47
N ILE A 1186 -3.85 -31.91 45.99
CA ILE A 1186 -3.42 -31.79 44.59
C ILE A 1186 -2.23 -32.71 44.32
N ILE A 1187 -1.28 -32.83 45.25
CA ILE A 1187 -0.14 -33.75 45.13
C ILE A 1187 -0.63 -35.20 45.00
N ASP A 1188 -1.57 -35.63 45.84
CA ASP A 1188 -2.13 -36.98 45.81
C ASP A 1188 -2.82 -37.27 44.47
N LEU A 1189 -3.62 -36.31 43.95
CA LEU A 1189 -4.26 -36.43 42.63
C LEU A 1189 -3.22 -36.49 41.49
N VAL A 1190 -2.16 -35.70 41.56
CA VAL A 1190 -1.07 -35.71 40.57
C VAL A 1190 -0.35 -37.07 40.57
N ASP A 1191 -0.10 -37.66 41.74
CA ASP A 1191 0.50 -38.99 41.84
C ASP A 1191 -0.41 -40.07 41.25
N GLU A 1192 -1.72 -40.02 41.53
CA GLU A 1192 -2.70 -40.91 40.91
C GLU A 1192 -2.72 -40.75 39.37
N ILE A 1193 -2.72 -39.51 38.86
CA ILE A 1193 -2.68 -39.22 37.42
C ILE A 1193 -1.41 -39.79 36.78
N ILE A 1194 -0.24 -39.59 37.39
CA ILE A 1194 1.03 -40.08 36.86
C ILE A 1194 1.02 -41.61 36.75
N GLU A 1195 0.53 -42.32 37.76
CA GLU A 1195 0.44 -43.79 37.75
C GLU A 1195 -0.58 -44.30 36.74
N LEU A 1196 -1.75 -43.67 36.62
CA LEU A 1196 -2.78 -44.06 35.64
C LEU A 1196 -2.32 -43.80 34.20
N LYS A 1197 -1.69 -42.65 33.92
CA LYS A 1197 -1.17 -42.36 32.58
C LYS A 1197 -0.01 -43.27 32.19
N LYS A 1198 0.83 -43.74 33.12
CA LYS A 1198 1.84 -44.78 32.86
C LYS A 1198 1.20 -46.09 32.35
N LEU A 1199 -0.05 -46.35 32.73
CA LEU A 1199 -0.86 -47.49 32.29
C LEU A 1199 -1.74 -47.18 31.07
N ASN A 1200 -1.56 -46.01 30.42
CA ASN A 1200 -2.40 -45.50 29.33
C ASN A 1200 -3.90 -45.44 29.68
N LYS A 1201 -4.25 -45.13 30.93
CA LYS A 1201 -5.64 -44.92 31.36
C LYS A 1201 -6.04 -43.45 31.24
N ASP A 1202 -7.33 -43.22 31.04
CA ASP A 1202 -7.91 -41.89 31.07
C ASP A 1202 -7.87 -41.31 32.50
N THR A 1203 -7.65 -40.00 32.58
CA THR A 1203 -7.40 -39.24 33.82
C THR A 1203 -8.16 -37.92 33.84
N GLN A 1204 -9.03 -37.67 32.85
CA GLN A 1204 -9.75 -36.41 32.69
C GLN A 1204 -10.53 -36.02 33.95
N ASP A 1205 -11.26 -36.95 34.58
CA ASP A 1205 -12.02 -36.68 35.82
C ASP A 1205 -11.13 -36.19 36.98
N LEU A 1206 -9.88 -36.66 37.05
CA LEU A 1206 -8.93 -36.23 38.09
C LEU A 1206 -8.35 -34.86 37.76
N GLU A 1207 -8.05 -34.60 36.49
CA GLU A 1207 -7.59 -33.28 36.02
C GLU A 1207 -8.69 -32.22 36.27
N GLU A 1208 -9.96 -32.54 36.01
CA GLU A 1208 -11.10 -31.65 36.27
C GLU A 1208 -11.29 -31.34 37.76
N LYS A 1209 -11.03 -32.31 38.66
CA LYS A 1209 -11.01 -32.05 40.12
C LYS A 1209 -9.91 -31.08 40.51
N ILE A 1210 -8.72 -31.21 39.93
CA ILE A 1210 -7.62 -30.25 40.16
C ILE A 1210 -8.03 -28.86 39.65
N ASP A 1211 -8.62 -28.77 38.46
CA ASP A 1211 -9.11 -27.51 37.89
C ASP A 1211 -10.12 -26.82 38.82
N GLU A 1212 -11.13 -27.54 39.34
CA GLU A 1212 -12.12 -26.96 40.27
C GLU A 1212 -11.48 -26.43 41.56
N MET A 1213 -10.57 -27.20 42.17
CA MET A 1213 -9.85 -26.76 43.36
C MET A 1213 -9.02 -25.51 43.10
N LEU A 1214 -8.40 -25.40 41.93
CA LEU A 1214 -7.64 -24.23 41.53
C LEU A 1214 -8.56 -23.05 41.24
N TYR A 1215 -9.70 -23.23 40.59
CA TYR A 1215 -10.65 -22.15 40.36
C TYR A 1215 -11.13 -21.51 41.67
N ASP A 1216 -11.46 -22.34 42.66
CA ASP A 1216 -11.82 -21.87 44.01
C ASP A 1216 -10.65 -21.17 44.70
N LEU A 1217 -9.43 -21.73 44.58
CA LEU A 1217 -8.22 -21.14 45.13
C LEU A 1217 -7.95 -19.73 44.56
N TYR A 1218 -8.28 -19.50 43.29
CA TYR A 1218 -8.12 -18.20 42.64
C TYR A 1218 -9.36 -17.28 42.76
N GLY A 1219 -10.42 -17.71 43.45
CA GLY A 1219 -11.60 -16.89 43.74
C GLY A 1219 -12.47 -16.61 42.52
N LEU A 1220 -12.58 -17.57 41.60
CA LEU A 1220 -13.40 -17.46 40.38
C LEU A 1220 -14.86 -17.82 40.66
N THR A 1221 -15.78 -17.10 40.04
CA THR A 1221 -17.23 -17.36 40.06
C THR A 1221 -17.60 -18.47 39.07
N GLU A 1222 -18.76 -19.11 39.22
CA GLU A 1222 -19.17 -20.21 38.31
C GLU A 1222 -19.23 -19.80 36.83
N ASP A 1223 -19.69 -18.58 36.52
CA ASP A 1223 -19.70 -18.07 35.14
C ASP A 1223 -18.27 -17.94 34.57
N GLU A 1224 -17.32 -17.48 35.40
CA GLU A 1224 -15.90 -17.37 35.01
C GLU A 1224 -15.26 -18.76 34.85
N LYS A 1225 -15.61 -19.71 35.73
CA LYS A 1225 -15.17 -21.10 35.62
C LYS A 1225 -15.66 -21.71 34.32
N GLU A 1226 -16.94 -21.56 33.98
CA GLU A 1226 -17.50 -22.10 32.74
C GLU A 1226 -16.81 -21.53 31.50
N LEU A 1227 -16.47 -20.24 31.50
CA LEU A 1227 -15.70 -19.62 30.42
C LEU A 1227 -14.30 -20.24 30.27
N ILE A 1228 -13.61 -20.51 31.38
CA ILE A 1228 -12.31 -21.21 31.36
C ILE A 1228 -12.47 -22.70 30.99
N ARG A 1229 -13.57 -23.37 31.37
CA ARG A 1229 -13.79 -24.77 30.98
C ARG A 1229 -13.96 -24.92 29.47
N ASN A 1230 -14.59 -23.91 28.83
CA ASN A 1230 -15.01 -23.92 27.42
C ASN A 1230 -14.05 -23.21 26.46
N PHE A 1231 -13.02 -22.49 26.91
CA PHE A 1231 -12.09 -21.81 26.00
C PHE A 1231 -11.25 -22.82 25.19
N LYS A 1232 -10.96 -22.48 23.93
CA LYS A 1232 -10.18 -23.30 23.00
C LYS A 1232 -8.94 -22.58 22.47
#